data_AF-A0A1C6PVE8-F1
#
_entry.id   AF-A0A1C6PVE8-F1
#
_cell.length_a   1.000
_cell.length_b   1.000
_cell.length_c   1.000
_cell.angle_alpha   90.00
_cell.angle_beta   90.00
_cell.angle_gamma   90.00
#
_symmetry.space_group_name_H-M   'P 1'
#
loop_
_entity.id
_entity.type
_entity.pdbx_description
1 polymer ?
#
loop_
_entity_poly.entity_id
_entity_poly.type
_entity_poly.pdbx_seq_one_letter_code
_entity_poly.pdbx_strand_id
1 'polypeptide(L)'
;MSAPGDTGRGMRVAVVGGGPGGLYAAALLKRLDPSRTVTVYERNAPDDTFGFGVVLSDETLGGIEHADPAVYAALQREFVRWDDIDIVHRGTTLTSGGHGFAALGRRRLLAVLHDRCRELGVELRFRTEAPPARQLALTHDLVVAADGVHSATREAHADVFRPRTETHRCRYIWLAADFALDAFRFEIAETPHGVLQLHAYPYESARDGHPGASTVIVETREEVWRAAGLDLLDEEESARRCAGLFPETLAGRPLRGNNSQWIAFRTVVNEHWSHGNTVLLGDAAHTAHFSIGSGTKLAVEDALALAACIEEQPGLPAALKAYEAERRPVVTSTQRAARGSLEWFEDLATYVTQPSHQFAFNLLTRSRRVTHDNLRLRDAGFVRAVEDDAGVPEDTPPMFTPFRLRGLELRNRVVVSAMDMYSAAHGTGTPGDFHLVHLGARALGGAGLVMTEMVCVSPRGRITPRCTGLWSQEQEQSWRRITDFVHAQAPGTAIGVQLGHSGRKGSTRVMWEGIDQPLPQGNWPLVAPSPLPYREGVNQVPHELTVSQLDDIRLQFAEAARRADRAGFDLLELHCAHGYLLSSFLSPLTNRRTDAYGGGIAARLRFPLEVFATVREIWPRDKPMTVRVSATDWAEGGITPDDALAMAEAFAQHGADAVDVSTGQVVPDEQPDYGRSYQTPYADRIRNTVGVPVIAVGSISSWDDVNSLLLAGRADLCALGRPHLYDPNWTLHAAAEQGYEGPGAPWPQPYRAGSRRPPTGRTDAPKPRLAL
;
A
#
# COMPACT_ATOMS: atom_id res chain seq x y z
N MET A 1 -29.75 -20.53 -43.08
CA MET A 1 -28.87 -20.39 -44.26
C MET A 1 -27.85 -19.33 -43.93
N SER A 2 -26.67 -19.75 -43.48
CA SER A 2 -25.55 -18.88 -43.12
C SER A 2 -24.75 -18.55 -44.39
N ALA A 3 -24.39 -17.29 -44.57
CA ALA A 3 -23.59 -16.84 -45.70
C ALA A 3 -22.18 -17.49 -45.68
N PRO A 4 -21.58 -17.80 -46.85
CA PRO A 4 -20.25 -18.38 -46.93
C PRO A 4 -19.18 -17.33 -46.61
N GLY A 5 -18.18 -17.75 -45.83
CA GLY A 5 -17.12 -16.92 -45.28
C GLY A 5 -16.16 -16.35 -46.34
N ASP A 6 -15.87 -15.06 -46.19
CA ASP A 6 -14.72 -14.38 -46.78
C ASP A 6 -13.44 -14.99 -46.17
N THR A 7 -12.81 -15.92 -46.89
CA THR A 7 -11.66 -16.72 -46.43
C THR A 7 -10.36 -16.32 -47.13
N GLY A 8 -10.25 -15.08 -47.62
CA GLY A 8 -9.09 -14.63 -48.40
C GLY A 8 -8.38 -13.36 -47.92
N ARG A 9 -8.97 -12.55 -47.02
CA ARG A 9 -8.39 -11.27 -46.63
C ARG A 9 -7.82 -11.34 -45.21
N GLY A 10 -6.49 -11.33 -45.09
CA GLY A 10 -5.81 -11.22 -43.81
C GLY A 10 -6.18 -9.93 -43.06
N MET A 11 -6.24 -10.00 -41.74
CA MET A 11 -6.64 -8.89 -40.86
C MET A 11 -5.76 -7.66 -41.07
N ARG A 12 -6.36 -6.47 -41.21
CA ARG A 12 -5.65 -5.20 -41.29
C ARG A 12 -5.56 -4.57 -39.90
N VAL A 13 -4.35 -4.31 -39.44
CA VAL A 13 -4.07 -3.76 -38.12
C VAL A 13 -3.37 -2.40 -38.26
N ALA A 14 -3.91 -1.38 -37.60
CA ALA A 14 -3.22 -0.10 -37.42
C ALA A 14 -2.71 0.00 -35.99
N VAL A 15 -1.44 0.34 -35.82
CA VAL A 15 -0.84 0.63 -34.52
C VAL A 15 -0.49 2.11 -34.44
N VAL A 16 -1.08 2.81 -33.48
CA VAL A 16 -0.84 4.23 -33.22
C VAL A 16 0.22 4.33 -32.12
N GLY A 17 1.44 4.71 -32.47
CA GLY A 17 2.58 4.83 -31.55
C GLY A 17 3.63 3.73 -31.75
N GLY A 18 4.87 4.14 -31.99
CA GLY A 18 6.06 3.30 -32.17
C GLY A 18 6.91 3.12 -30.91
N GLY A 19 6.29 3.16 -29.72
CA GLY A 19 6.96 2.79 -28.47
C GLY A 19 7.16 1.27 -28.34
N PRO A 20 7.83 0.78 -27.28
CA PRO A 20 8.14 -0.64 -27.10
C PRO A 20 6.90 -1.54 -27.18
N GLY A 21 5.79 -1.16 -26.53
CA GLY A 21 4.54 -1.92 -26.58
C GLY A 21 3.90 -1.98 -27.97
N GLY A 22 3.83 -0.84 -28.67
CA GLY A 22 3.24 -0.77 -30.02
C GLY A 22 4.04 -1.55 -31.06
N LEU A 23 5.37 -1.37 -31.08
CA LEU A 23 6.25 -2.12 -31.98
C LEU A 23 6.22 -3.62 -31.69
N TYR A 24 6.24 -4.01 -30.41
CA TYR A 24 6.22 -5.43 -30.07
C TYR A 24 4.88 -6.09 -30.36
N ALA A 25 3.76 -5.40 -30.13
CA ALA A 25 2.44 -5.87 -30.54
C ALA A 25 2.38 -6.06 -32.06
N ALA A 26 2.93 -5.10 -32.84
CA ALA A 26 2.98 -5.22 -34.29
C ALA A 26 3.79 -6.44 -34.77
N ALA A 27 4.97 -6.66 -34.17
CA ALA A 27 5.83 -7.81 -34.48
C ALA A 27 5.13 -9.13 -34.14
N LEU A 28 4.56 -9.27 -32.93
CA LEU A 28 3.88 -10.48 -32.49
C LEU A 28 2.66 -10.81 -33.34
N LEU A 29 1.81 -9.82 -33.62
CA LEU A 29 0.62 -10.01 -34.46
C LEU A 29 1.00 -10.47 -35.86
N LYS A 30 2.02 -9.86 -36.48
CA LYS A 30 2.50 -10.24 -37.81
C LYS A 30 3.17 -11.62 -37.82
N ARG A 31 3.88 -11.98 -36.74
CA ARG A 31 4.54 -13.28 -36.58
C ARG A 31 3.55 -14.44 -36.41
N LEU A 32 2.51 -14.25 -35.61
CA LEU A 32 1.49 -15.27 -35.36
C LEU A 32 0.66 -15.58 -36.60
N ASP A 33 0.39 -14.58 -37.44
CA ASP A 33 -0.28 -14.76 -38.74
C ASP A 33 0.36 -13.83 -39.80
N PRO A 34 1.22 -14.39 -40.67
CA PRO A 34 1.88 -13.63 -41.73
C PRO A 34 0.92 -12.98 -42.74
N SER A 35 -0.34 -13.44 -42.83
CA SER A 35 -1.33 -12.86 -43.74
C SER A 35 -1.84 -11.49 -43.30
N ARG A 36 -1.65 -11.11 -42.02
CA ARG A 36 -2.07 -9.81 -41.47
C ARG A 36 -1.30 -8.67 -42.11
N THR A 37 -1.97 -7.57 -42.45
CA THR A 37 -1.31 -6.33 -42.88
C THR A 37 -1.24 -5.40 -41.68
N VAL A 38 -0.02 -5.11 -41.20
CA VAL A 38 0.21 -4.31 -40.00
C VAL A 38 0.95 -3.03 -40.37
N THR A 39 0.38 -1.88 -40.02
CA THR A 39 0.99 -0.55 -40.22
C THR A 39 1.16 0.14 -38.87
N VAL A 40 2.39 0.57 -38.56
CA VAL A 40 2.73 1.36 -37.37
C VAL A 40 2.91 2.82 -37.77
N TYR A 41 2.21 3.72 -37.08
CA TYR A 41 2.35 5.16 -37.23
C TYR A 41 3.14 5.73 -36.05
N GLU A 42 4.30 6.34 -36.33
CA GLU A 42 5.16 7.00 -35.35
C GLU A 42 5.42 8.44 -35.77
N ARG A 43 5.10 9.39 -34.89
CA ARG A 43 5.24 10.83 -35.14
C ARG A 43 6.69 11.30 -35.13
N ASN A 44 7.57 10.60 -34.42
CA ASN A 44 8.98 10.97 -34.29
C ASN A 44 9.86 10.26 -35.34
N ALA A 45 11.13 10.66 -35.44
CA ALA A 45 12.11 9.92 -36.23
C ALA A 45 12.48 8.59 -35.53
N PRO A 46 13.02 7.59 -36.26
CA PRO A 46 13.43 6.31 -35.66
C PRO A 46 14.44 6.42 -34.51
N ASP A 47 15.28 7.46 -34.55
CA ASP A 47 16.36 7.70 -33.59
C ASP A 47 15.96 8.68 -32.47
N ASP A 48 14.78 9.30 -32.56
CA ASP A 48 14.24 10.22 -31.56
C ASP A 48 13.66 9.41 -30.41
N THR A 49 14.43 9.24 -29.34
CA THR A 49 14.02 8.44 -28.17
C THR A 49 13.97 9.29 -26.91
N PHE A 50 12.87 9.24 -26.17
CA PHE A 50 12.74 9.92 -24.88
C PHE A 50 13.07 8.95 -23.73
N GLY A 51 14.02 9.33 -22.87
CA GLY A 51 14.57 8.48 -21.80
C GLY A 51 15.78 7.64 -22.24
N PHE A 52 16.51 7.10 -21.26
CA PHE A 52 17.84 6.52 -21.48
C PHE A 52 17.84 4.98 -21.36
N GLY A 53 17.80 4.43 -20.14
CA GLY A 53 17.78 2.98 -19.90
C GLY A 53 16.37 2.43 -19.60
N VAL A 54 16.20 1.13 -19.85
CA VAL A 54 15.01 0.36 -19.47
C VAL A 54 15.44 -0.86 -18.69
N VAL A 55 14.85 -1.08 -17.52
CA VAL A 55 15.00 -2.31 -16.73
C VAL A 55 13.92 -3.31 -17.13
N LEU A 56 14.30 -4.57 -17.36
CA LEU A 56 13.37 -5.67 -17.61
C LEU A 56 13.63 -6.77 -16.58
N SER A 57 12.57 -7.31 -15.97
CA SER A 57 12.69 -8.44 -15.04
C SER A 57 12.83 -9.76 -15.77
N ASP A 58 13.48 -10.75 -15.15
CA ASP A 58 13.66 -12.11 -15.71
C ASP A 58 12.35 -12.77 -16.16
N GLU A 59 11.25 -12.57 -15.43
CA GLU A 59 9.91 -13.05 -15.82
C GLU A 59 9.48 -12.50 -17.18
N THR A 60 9.61 -11.19 -17.39
CA THR A 60 9.30 -10.53 -18.65
C THR A 60 10.22 -11.03 -19.76
N LEU A 61 11.50 -11.24 -19.45
CA LEU A 61 12.46 -11.80 -20.40
C LEU A 61 12.10 -13.24 -20.81
N GLY A 62 11.66 -14.09 -19.88
CA GLY A 62 11.17 -15.44 -20.18
C GLY A 62 9.91 -15.43 -21.03
N GLY A 63 9.00 -14.47 -20.81
CA GLY A 63 7.83 -14.25 -21.67
C GLY A 63 8.22 -13.86 -23.10
N ILE A 64 9.22 -12.98 -23.26
CA ILE A 64 9.78 -12.62 -24.57
C ILE A 64 10.49 -13.82 -25.21
N GLU A 65 11.25 -14.62 -24.46
CA GLU A 65 11.93 -15.82 -24.97
C GLU A 65 10.95 -16.81 -25.58
N HIS A 66 9.85 -17.10 -24.88
CA HIS A 66 8.83 -18.02 -25.37
C HIS A 66 8.11 -17.48 -26.59
N ALA A 67 7.78 -16.18 -26.59
CA ALA A 67 6.98 -15.56 -27.64
C ALA A 67 7.79 -15.16 -28.88
N ASP A 68 9.01 -14.66 -28.75
CA ASP A 68 9.89 -14.31 -29.87
C ASP A 68 11.37 -14.53 -29.50
N PRO A 69 11.90 -15.77 -29.68
CA PRO A 69 13.29 -16.09 -29.37
C PRO A 69 14.32 -15.21 -30.08
N ALA A 70 13.99 -14.66 -31.25
CA ALA A 70 14.88 -13.79 -32.01
C ALA A 70 15.06 -12.43 -31.33
N VAL A 71 13.95 -11.83 -30.85
CA VAL A 71 13.99 -10.59 -30.07
C VAL A 71 14.71 -10.84 -28.76
N TYR A 72 14.39 -11.93 -28.05
CA TYR A 72 15.09 -12.29 -26.81
C TYR A 72 16.61 -12.39 -27.00
N ALA A 73 17.06 -13.14 -28.01
CA ALA A 73 18.49 -13.31 -28.28
C ALA A 73 19.18 -12.00 -28.68
N ALA A 74 18.47 -11.10 -29.36
CA ALA A 74 18.99 -9.77 -29.70
C ALA A 74 19.11 -8.88 -28.45
N LEU A 75 18.08 -8.83 -27.60
CA LEU A 75 18.09 -8.07 -26.35
C LEU A 75 19.15 -8.61 -25.37
N GLN A 76 19.33 -9.93 -25.31
CA GLN A 76 20.28 -10.58 -24.41
C GLN A 76 21.72 -10.09 -24.59
N ARG A 77 22.12 -9.76 -25.83
CA ARG A 77 23.46 -9.27 -26.16
C ARG A 77 23.74 -7.86 -25.64
N GLU A 78 22.68 -7.10 -25.39
CA GLU A 78 22.71 -5.68 -25.04
C GLU A 78 22.56 -5.45 -23.53
N PHE A 79 22.10 -6.44 -22.76
CA PHE A 79 21.87 -6.26 -21.33
C PHE A 79 23.15 -6.00 -20.55
N VAL A 80 23.08 -4.96 -19.72
CA VAL A 80 23.90 -4.81 -18.53
C VAL A 80 23.20 -5.52 -17.39
N ARG A 81 23.95 -6.35 -16.65
CA ARG A 81 23.45 -7.03 -15.46
C ARG A 81 24.27 -6.63 -14.24
N TRP A 82 23.60 -6.47 -13.12
CA TRP A 82 24.18 -6.17 -11.83
C TRP A 82 23.23 -6.64 -10.73
N ASP A 83 23.74 -6.83 -9.53
CA ASP A 83 22.94 -7.32 -8.39
C ASP A 83 22.75 -6.26 -7.30
N ASP A 84 23.67 -5.31 -7.20
CA ASP A 84 23.78 -4.44 -6.04
C ASP A 84 22.88 -3.19 -6.16
N ILE A 85 22.36 -2.78 -5.00
CA ILE A 85 21.75 -1.47 -4.78
C ILE A 85 22.58 -0.72 -3.74
N ASP A 86 23.14 0.41 -4.13
CA ASP A 86 23.75 1.39 -3.25
C ASP A 86 22.70 2.40 -2.77
N ILE A 87 22.63 2.60 -1.45
CA ILE A 87 21.84 3.64 -0.80
C ILE A 87 22.80 4.61 -0.11
N VAL A 88 22.88 5.82 -0.64
CA VAL A 88 23.68 6.92 -0.10
C VAL A 88 22.79 7.85 0.71
N HIS A 89 23.03 7.88 2.01
CA HIS A 89 22.26 8.69 2.96
C HIS A 89 23.20 9.28 4.01
N ARG A 90 23.23 10.62 4.12
CA ARG A 90 24.05 11.39 5.08
C ARG A 90 25.53 10.99 5.09
N GLY A 91 26.11 10.85 3.90
CA GLY A 91 27.53 10.51 3.71
C GLY A 91 27.88 9.04 4.00
N THR A 92 26.88 8.19 4.28
CA THR A 92 27.06 6.75 4.41
C THR A 92 26.51 6.06 3.18
N THR A 93 27.29 5.16 2.58
CA THR A 93 26.81 4.27 1.51
C THR A 93 26.59 2.89 2.10
N LEU A 94 25.37 2.38 1.96
CA LEU A 94 25.00 1.01 2.31
C LEU A 94 24.67 0.26 1.03
N THR A 95 25.21 -0.94 0.88
CA THR A 95 24.95 -1.79 -0.29
C THR A 95 24.09 -2.97 0.14
N SER A 96 23.04 -3.25 -0.64
CA SER A 96 22.25 -4.48 -0.54
C SER A 96 22.38 -5.25 -1.85
N GLY A 97 22.80 -6.51 -1.77
CA GLY A 97 23.04 -7.37 -2.93
C GLY A 97 21.89 -8.33 -3.24
N GLY A 98 22.10 -9.17 -4.25
CA GLY A 98 21.21 -10.29 -4.58
C GLY A 98 19.86 -9.89 -5.20
N HIS A 99 19.74 -8.67 -5.74
CA HIS A 99 18.49 -8.20 -6.33
C HIS A 99 18.26 -8.67 -7.76
N GLY A 100 19.31 -8.90 -8.55
CA GLY A 100 19.24 -9.34 -9.94
C GLY A 100 18.55 -8.33 -10.86
N PHE A 101 19.33 -7.46 -11.48
CA PHE A 101 18.82 -6.49 -12.46
C PHE A 101 19.40 -6.72 -13.86
N ALA A 102 18.58 -6.41 -14.86
CA ALA A 102 19.00 -6.33 -16.24
C ALA A 102 18.44 -5.04 -16.87
N ALA A 103 19.29 -4.25 -17.51
CA ALA A 103 18.87 -3.08 -18.27
C ALA A 103 19.58 -2.97 -19.60
N LEU A 104 18.94 -2.27 -20.53
CA LEU A 104 19.51 -1.90 -21.82
C LEU A 104 19.11 -0.48 -22.20
N GLY A 105 19.87 0.13 -23.10
CA GLY A 105 19.51 1.43 -23.69
C GLY A 105 18.19 1.36 -24.45
N ARG A 106 17.29 2.31 -24.19
CA ARG A 106 15.97 2.44 -24.85
C ARG A 106 16.11 2.58 -26.36
N ARG A 107 17.11 3.32 -26.83
CA ARG A 107 17.43 3.44 -28.27
C ARG A 107 17.74 2.08 -28.88
N ARG A 108 18.49 1.24 -28.16
CA ARG A 108 18.83 -0.10 -28.63
C ARG A 108 17.64 -1.04 -28.61
N LEU A 109 16.80 -0.99 -27.57
CA LEU A 109 15.52 -1.70 -27.50
C LEU A 109 14.65 -1.39 -28.74
N LEU A 110 14.46 -0.10 -29.04
CA LEU A 110 13.65 0.32 -30.18
C LEU A 110 14.28 -0.11 -31.51
N ALA A 111 15.61 -0.01 -31.65
CA ALA A 111 16.30 -0.49 -32.86
C ALA A 111 16.06 -1.99 -33.10
N VAL A 112 16.18 -2.84 -32.07
CA VAL A 112 15.90 -4.28 -32.16
C VAL A 112 14.45 -4.54 -32.60
N LEU A 113 13.48 -3.81 -32.03
CA LEU A 113 12.08 -3.94 -32.39
C LEU A 113 11.78 -3.40 -33.81
N HIS A 114 12.43 -2.31 -34.24
CA HIS A 114 12.32 -1.81 -35.61
C HIS A 114 12.83 -2.83 -36.61
N ASP A 115 14.00 -3.41 -36.38
CA ASP A 115 14.59 -4.42 -37.25
C ASP A 115 13.70 -5.66 -37.30
N ARG A 116 13.18 -6.10 -36.15
CA ARG A 116 12.24 -7.21 -36.10
C ARG A 116 10.96 -6.96 -36.89
N CYS A 117 10.38 -5.77 -36.76
CA CYS A 117 9.20 -5.36 -37.54
C CYS A 117 9.49 -5.37 -39.05
N ARG A 118 10.65 -4.88 -39.48
CA ARG A 118 11.05 -4.89 -40.91
C ARG A 118 11.24 -6.31 -41.43
N GLU A 119 11.90 -7.18 -40.67
CA GLU A 119 12.08 -8.60 -41.02
C GLU A 119 10.74 -9.32 -41.25
N LEU A 120 9.74 -9.01 -40.43
CA LEU A 120 8.41 -9.61 -40.51
C LEU A 120 7.50 -8.95 -41.56
N GLY A 121 7.95 -7.86 -42.20
CA GLY A 121 7.17 -7.13 -43.21
C GLY A 121 6.07 -6.24 -42.62
N VAL A 122 6.27 -5.70 -41.42
CA VAL A 122 5.43 -4.63 -40.84
C VAL A 122 5.75 -3.30 -41.54
N GLU A 123 4.74 -2.54 -41.90
CA GLU A 123 4.91 -1.21 -42.50
C GLU A 123 5.15 -0.16 -41.40
N LEU A 124 6.38 0.34 -41.28
CA LEU A 124 6.74 1.38 -40.31
C LEU A 124 6.69 2.77 -40.97
N ARG A 125 5.81 3.65 -40.49
CA ARG A 125 5.68 5.04 -40.93
C ARG A 125 6.17 6.01 -39.86
N PHE A 126 7.42 6.42 -39.97
CA PHE A 126 8.02 7.42 -39.09
C PHE A 126 7.72 8.84 -39.55
N ARG A 127 7.90 9.83 -38.66
CA ARG A 127 7.58 11.25 -38.92
C ARG A 127 6.16 11.44 -39.47
N THR A 128 5.25 10.56 -39.07
CA THR A 128 3.89 10.49 -39.61
C THR A 128 2.92 10.46 -38.45
N GLU A 129 2.18 11.56 -38.27
CA GLU A 129 1.07 11.60 -37.33
C GLU A 129 0.00 10.60 -37.79
N ALA A 130 -0.49 9.76 -36.88
CA ALA A 130 -1.53 8.81 -37.19
C ALA A 130 -2.86 9.53 -37.48
N PRO A 131 -3.67 9.07 -38.44
CA PRO A 131 -5.06 9.47 -38.52
C PRO A 131 -5.77 9.18 -37.18
N PRO A 132 -6.79 9.97 -36.79
CA PRO A 132 -7.55 9.71 -35.58
C PRO A 132 -8.04 8.26 -35.50
N ALA A 133 -7.94 7.62 -34.33
CA ALA A 133 -8.28 6.21 -34.14
C ALA A 133 -9.68 5.85 -34.68
N ARG A 134 -10.67 6.75 -34.51
CA ARG A 134 -12.02 6.58 -35.07
C ARG A 134 -12.06 6.41 -36.59
N GLN A 135 -11.14 7.03 -37.33
CA GLN A 135 -11.04 6.90 -38.79
C GLN A 135 -10.30 5.61 -39.18
N LEU A 136 -9.25 5.27 -38.43
CA LEU A 136 -8.54 4.00 -38.60
C LEU A 136 -9.50 2.82 -38.33
N ALA A 137 -10.36 2.92 -37.33
CA ALA A 137 -11.35 1.90 -36.95
C ALA A 137 -12.37 1.58 -38.05
N LEU A 138 -12.65 2.52 -38.96
CA LEU A 138 -13.52 2.29 -40.14
C LEU A 138 -12.83 1.53 -41.26
N THR A 139 -11.50 1.58 -41.30
CA THR A 139 -10.68 1.10 -42.42
C THR A 139 -9.77 -0.06 -42.04
N HIS A 140 -9.67 -0.41 -40.76
CA HIS A 140 -8.85 -1.50 -40.24
C HIS A 140 -9.73 -2.42 -39.40
N ASP A 141 -9.32 -3.67 -39.30
CA ASP A 141 -10.04 -4.69 -38.55
C ASP A 141 -9.67 -4.62 -37.05
N LEU A 142 -8.49 -4.08 -36.72
CA LEU A 142 -8.02 -3.78 -35.36
C LEU A 142 -7.21 -2.47 -35.34
N VAL A 143 -7.43 -1.63 -34.33
CA VAL A 143 -6.63 -0.45 -34.01
C VAL A 143 -6.02 -0.62 -32.62
N VAL A 144 -4.69 -0.68 -32.55
CA VAL A 144 -3.94 -0.70 -31.28
C VAL A 144 -3.44 0.71 -30.98
N ALA A 145 -4.00 1.34 -29.97
CA ALA A 145 -3.61 2.66 -29.50
C ALA A 145 -2.55 2.55 -28.39
N ALA A 146 -1.29 2.70 -28.81
CA ALA A 146 -0.09 2.75 -27.98
C ALA A 146 0.51 4.17 -27.97
N ASP A 147 -0.33 5.20 -28.01
CA ASP A 147 0.00 6.63 -28.17
C ASP A 147 0.40 7.33 -26.86
N GLY A 148 0.65 6.54 -25.80
CA GLY A 148 1.30 6.96 -24.56
C GLY A 148 0.38 7.68 -23.56
N VAL A 149 0.99 8.25 -22.52
CA VAL A 149 0.27 8.87 -21.40
C VAL A 149 -0.65 10.03 -21.83
N HIS A 150 -0.32 10.73 -22.91
CA HIS A 150 -1.13 11.79 -23.53
C HIS A 150 -1.98 11.27 -24.71
N SER A 151 -2.46 10.02 -24.64
CA SER A 151 -3.25 9.36 -25.68
C SER A 151 -4.44 10.21 -26.15
N ALA A 152 -4.37 10.67 -27.39
CA ALA A 152 -5.47 11.35 -28.07
C ALA A 152 -6.64 10.38 -28.32
N THR A 153 -6.34 9.09 -28.48
CA THR A 153 -7.35 8.03 -28.64
C THR A 153 -8.21 7.89 -27.38
N ARG A 154 -7.56 7.85 -26.21
CA ARG A 154 -8.24 7.77 -24.91
C ARG A 154 -9.10 9.00 -24.66
N GLU A 155 -8.59 10.19 -24.97
CA GLU A 155 -9.33 11.45 -24.81
C GLU A 155 -10.55 11.54 -25.75
N ALA A 156 -10.40 11.09 -27.01
CA ALA A 156 -11.49 11.11 -27.99
C ALA A 156 -12.67 10.18 -27.65
N HIS A 157 -12.45 9.16 -26.81
CA HIS A 157 -13.45 8.18 -26.37
C HIS A 157 -13.53 8.10 -24.83
N ALA A 158 -13.35 9.23 -24.15
CA ALA A 158 -13.33 9.28 -22.68
C ALA A 158 -14.65 8.85 -22.04
N ASP A 159 -15.77 8.99 -22.74
CA ASP A 159 -17.10 8.50 -22.32
C ASP A 159 -17.16 6.97 -22.22
N VAL A 160 -16.35 6.28 -23.03
CA VAL A 160 -16.23 4.82 -23.04
C VAL A 160 -15.13 4.35 -22.10
N PHE A 161 -13.89 4.84 -22.27
CA PHE A 161 -12.76 4.36 -21.49
C PHE A 161 -12.80 4.81 -20.02
N ARG A 162 -13.50 5.92 -19.75
CA ARG A 162 -13.65 6.56 -18.43
C ARG A 162 -12.30 6.71 -17.71
N PRO A 163 -11.38 7.50 -18.28
CA PRO A 163 -10.06 7.68 -17.71
C PRO A 163 -10.14 8.46 -16.39
N ARG A 164 -9.47 7.93 -15.37
CA ARG A 164 -9.07 8.69 -14.19
C ARG A 164 -7.59 9.00 -14.30
N THR A 165 -7.25 10.27 -14.23
CA THR A 165 -5.84 10.70 -14.25
C THR A 165 -5.49 11.57 -13.07
N GLU A 166 -4.36 11.27 -12.45
CA GLU A 166 -3.85 11.98 -11.27
C GLU A 166 -2.41 12.43 -11.54
N THR A 167 -2.13 13.71 -11.31
CA THR A 167 -0.79 14.28 -11.41
C THR A 167 -0.20 14.39 -10.02
N HIS A 168 0.99 13.84 -9.83
CA HIS A 168 1.66 13.70 -8.53
C HIS A 168 2.52 14.91 -8.16
N ARG A 169 2.92 14.98 -6.90
CA ARG A 169 3.49 16.16 -6.21
C ARG A 169 4.99 16.33 -6.43
N CYS A 170 5.66 15.31 -6.97
CA CYS A 170 7.08 15.38 -7.33
C CYS A 170 7.30 15.78 -8.80
N ARG A 171 8.34 16.59 -9.01
CA ARG A 171 8.94 16.89 -10.32
C ARG A 171 10.17 16.01 -10.49
N TYR A 172 10.34 15.46 -11.68
CA TYR A 172 11.52 14.69 -12.04
C TYR A 172 12.05 15.05 -13.42
N ILE A 173 13.35 14.83 -13.62
CA ILE A 173 14.03 14.97 -14.91
C ILE A 173 14.86 13.71 -15.19
N TRP A 174 14.80 13.22 -16.43
CA TRP A 174 15.61 12.10 -16.91
C TRP A 174 16.88 12.63 -17.57
N LEU A 175 18.05 12.16 -17.16
CA LEU A 175 19.36 12.52 -17.67
C LEU A 175 20.22 11.26 -17.87
N ALA A 176 21.39 11.41 -18.50
CA ALA A 176 22.39 10.35 -18.61
C ALA A 176 23.76 10.78 -18.12
N ALA A 177 24.49 9.80 -17.59
CA ALA A 177 25.92 9.87 -17.37
C ALA A 177 26.64 9.06 -18.46
N ASP A 178 27.73 9.59 -19.01
CA ASP A 178 28.55 8.92 -20.03
C ASP A 178 29.53 7.91 -19.42
N PHE A 179 29.07 7.14 -18.44
CA PHE A 179 29.77 6.01 -17.86
C PHE A 179 28.81 5.07 -17.17
N ALA A 180 29.19 3.81 -17.07
CA ALA A 180 28.46 2.83 -16.30
C ALA A 180 28.77 2.99 -14.81
N LEU A 181 27.72 3.06 -13.99
CA LEU A 181 27.78 2.75 -12.56
C LEU A 181 27.85 1.24 -12.34
N ASP A 182 28.42 0.82 -11.22
CA ASP A 182 28.55 -0.61 -10.89
C ASP A 182 27.29 -1.20 -10.23
N ALA A 183 26.40 -0.33 -9.72
CA ALA A 183 25.19 -0.71 -9.00
C ALA A 183 24.00 0.21 -9.36
N PHE A 184 22.78 -0.21 -9.00
CA PHE A 184 21.66 0.72 -8.91
C PHE A 184 21.92 1.63 -7.71
N ARG A 185 21.81 2.94 -7.87
CA ARG A 185 22.12 3.90 -6.82
C ARG A 185 20.93 4.78 -6.48
N PHE A 186 20.57 4.81 -5.21
CA PHE A 186 19.75 5.85 -4.60
C PHE A 186 20.66 6.79 -3.82
N GLU A 187 20.59 8.08 -4.07
CA GLU A 187 21.32 9.08 -3.27
C GLU A 187 20.41 10.23 -2.87
N ILE A 188 20.48 10.59 -1.60
CA ILE A 188 19.65 11.65 -1.01
C ILE A 188 20.50 12.89 -0.76
N ALA A 189 20.10 14.00 -1.37
CA ALA A 189 20.69 15.32 -1.16
C ALA A 189 19.77 16.19 -0.29
N GLU A 190 20.19 16.45 0.96
CA GLU A 190 19.55 17.43 1.85
C GLU A 190 20.12 18.83 1.53
N THR A 191 19.28 19.74 1.02
CA THR A 191 19.68 21.11 0.65
C THR A 191 18.95 22.15 1.53
N PRO A 192 19.39 23.43 1.54
CA PRO A 192 18.65 24.49 2.23
C PRO A 192 17.20 24.69 1.75
N HIS A 193 16.85 24.16 0.57
CA HIS A 193 15.51 24.28 -0.02
C HIS A 193 14.62 23.06 0.26
N GLY A 194 15.19 21.97 0.78
CA GLY A 194 14.52 20.68 0.96
C GLY A 194 15.33 19.51 0.40
N VAL A 195 14.67 18.36 0.28
CA VAL A 195 15.30 17.10 -0.10
C VAL A 195 15.14 16.83 -1.60
N LEU A 196 16.25 16.50 -2.26
CA LEU A 196 16.28 15.98 -3.63
C LEU A 196 16.84 14.56 -3.61
N GLN A 197 16.46 13.76 -4.60
CA GLN A 197 16.94 12.39 -4.71
C GLN A 197 17.36 12.05 -6.12
N LEU A 198 18.36 11.17 -6.21
CA LEU A 198 18.88 10.60 -7.43
C LEU A 198 18.55 9.11 -7.46
N HIS A 199 18.06 8.65 -8.61
CA HIS A 199 17.93 7.24 -8.98
C HIS A 199 18.82 7.01 -10.19
N ALA A 200 19.86 6.21 -10.08
CA ALA A 200 20.76 5.95 -11.19
C ALA A 200 21.07 4.47 -11.38
N TYR A 201 21.22 4.05 -12.62
CA TYR A 201 21.53 2.65 -12.95
C TYR A 201 22.19 2.53 -14.32
N PRO A 202 23.10 1.58 -14.52
CA PRO A 202 23.75 1.36 -15.81
C PRO A 202 22.77 0.78 -16.84
N TYR A 203 22.94 1.15 -18.10
CA TYR A 203 22.21 0.57 -19.23
C TYR A 203 23.09 0.23 -20.43
N GLU A 204 24.37 0.63 -20.37
CA GLU A 204 25.40 0.24 -21.34
C GLU A 204 26.71 -0.05 -20.59
N SER A 205 27.30 -1.23 -20.80
CA SER A 205 28.57 -1.61 -20.16
C SER A 205 29.75 -0.89 -20.79
N ALA A 206 30.80 -0.64 -19.98
CA ALA A 206 32.08 -0.22 -20.52
C ALA A 206 32.69 -1.33 -21.41
N ARG A 207 32.92 -1.04 -22.69
CA ARG A 207 33.50 -1.98 -23.68
C ARG A 207 34.29 -1.22 -24.74
N ASP A 208 35.37 -1.80 -25.25
CA ASP A 208 36.14 -1.30 -26.39
C ASP A 208 36.57 0.19 -26.29
N GLY A 209 36.90 0.64 -25.09
CA GLY A 209 37.29 2.04 -24.81
C GLY A 209 36.11 3.00 -24.63
N HIS A 210 34.86 2.56 -24.82
CA HIS A 210 33.67 3.29 -24.40
C HIS A 210 33.47 3.13 -22.89
N PRO A 211 33.27 4.22 -22.11
CA PRO A 211 33.12 4.16 -20.65
C PRO A 211 31.77 3.57 -20.18
N GLY A 212 30.88 3.21 -21.12
CA GLY A 212 29.51 2.79 -20.82
C GLY A 212 28.59 3.98 -20.59
N ALA A 213 27.37 3.72 -20.11
CA ALA A 213 26.40 4.76 -19.82
C ALA A 213 25.40 4.34 -18.73
N SER A 214 24.93 5.34 -17.99
CA SER A 214 23.95 5.19 -16.90
C SER A 214 22.80 6.18 -17.05
N THR A 215 21.61 5.73 -16.66
CA THR A 215 20.43 6.58 -16.49
C THR A 215 20.58 7.30 -15.17
N VAL A 216 20.21 8.58 -15.12
CA VAL A 216 20.12 9.37 -13.90
C VAL A 216 18.77 10.07 -13.87
N ILE A 217 17.97 9.79 -12.85
CA ILE A 217 16.70 10.47 -12.60
C ILE A 217 16.89 11.31 -11.35
N VAL A 218 16.68 12.62 -11.46
CA VAL A 218 16.61 13.49 -10.28
C VAL A 218 15.15 13.83 -10.03
N GLU A 219 14.71 13.64 -8.79
CA GLU A 219 13.33 13.84 -8.37
C GLU A 219 13.27 14.66 -7.08
N THR A 220 12.25 15.49 -6.96
CA THR A 220 12.01 16.33 -5.77
C THR A 220 10.57 16.82 -5.72
N ARG A 221 10.11 17.19 -4.53
CA ARG A 221 8.83 17.88 -4.32
C ARG A 221 8.76 19.19 -5.11
N GLU A 222 7.57 19.52 -5.64
CA GLU A 222 7.37 20.72 -6.46
C GLU A 222 7.73 22.03 -5.73
N GLU A 223 7.42 22.14 -4.45
CA GLU A 223 7.78 23.30 -3.64
C GLU A 223 9.30 23.45 -3.46
N VAL A 224 10.03 22.32 -3.37
CA VAL A 224 11.50 22.29 -3.28
C VAL A 224 12.13 22.62 -4.63
N TRP A 225 11.56 22.09 -5.72
CA TRP A 225 11.97 22.37 -7.09
C TRP A 225 11.92 23.88 -7.40
N ARG A 226 10.80 24.54 -7.06
CA ARG A 226 10.64 26.00 -7.21
C ARG A 226 11.56 26.78 -6.27
N ALA A 227 11.65 26.37 -4.99
CA ALA A 227 12.52 27.05 -4.02
C ALA A 227 14.00 26.99 -4.41
N ALA A 228 14.42 25.90 -5.07
CA ALA A 228 15.78 25.73 -5.59
C ALA A 228 16.02 26.44 -6.94
N GLY A 229 15.00 27.07 -7.54
CA GLY A 229 15.05 27.77 -8.82
C GLY A 229 15.23 26.85 -10.03
N LEU A 230 14.94 25.55 -9.90
CA LEU A 230 15.10 24.55 -10.95
C LEU A 230 14.02 24.68 -12.05
N ASP A 231 12.93 25.38 -11.76
CA ASP A 231 11.82 25.66 -12.68
C ASP A 231 12.14 26.73 -13.73
N LEU A 232 13.20 27.51 -13.48
CA LEU A 232 13.63 28.60 -14.36
C LEU A 232 14.77 28.19 -15.30
N LEU A 233 15.31 26.98 -15.13
CA LEU A 233 16.47 26.50 -15.86
C LEU A 233 16.08 25.81 -17.17
N ASP A 234 16.90 25.99 -18.20
CA ASP A 234 16.80 25.16 -19.39
C ASP A 234 17.37 23.74 -19.14
N GLU A 235 17.38 22.90 -20.19
CA GLU A 235 17.86 21.52 -20.11
C GLU A 235 19.35 21.42 -19.70
N GLU A 236 20.21 22.24 -20.29
CA GLU A 236 21.66 22.22 -20.04
C GLU A 236 21.97 22.72 -18.63
N GLU A 237 21.31 23.80 -18.22
CA GLU A 237 21.40 24.35 -16.87
C GLU A 237 20.88 23.38 -15.81
N SER A 238 19.74 22.73 -16.07
CA SER A 238 19.19 21.70 -15.20
C SER A 238 20.15 20.52 -15.05
N ALA A 239 20.73 20.02 -16.14
CA ALA A 239 21.67 18.91 -16.13
C ALA A 239 22.93 19.25 -15.32
N ARG A 240 23.48 20.46 -15.52
CA ARG A 240 24.64 20.96 -14.77
C ARG A 240 24.34 21.12 -13.29
N ARG A 241 23.17 21.68 -12.95
CA ARG A 241 22.74 21.89 -11.56
C ARG A 241 22.53 20.55 -10.85
N CYS A 242 21.90 19.58 -11.52
CA CYS A 242 21.75 18.22 -11.03
C CYS A 242 23.11 17.55 -10.80
N ALA A 243 24.05 17.67 -11.74
CA ALA A 243 25.38 17.08 -11.58
C ALA A 243 26.13 17.64 -10.35
N GLY A 244 25.97 18.94 -10.08
CA GLY A 244 26.55 19.60 -8.90
C GLY A 244 25.94 19.19 -7.56
N LEU A 245 24.76 18.57 -7.54
CA LEU A 245 24.12 18.08 -6.31
C LEU A 245 24.64 16.71 -5.88
N PHE A 246 25.20 15.93 -6.80
CA PHE A 246 25.62 14.53 -6.57
C PHE A 246 27.08 14.30 -7.01
N PRO A 247 28.05 15.10 -6.52
CA PRO A 247 29.41 15.11 -7.04
C PRO A 247 30.17 13.80 -6.80
N GLU A 248 29.87 13.08 -5.72
CA GLU A 248 30.53 11.83 -5.37
C GLU A 248 30.09 10.69 -6.32
N THR A 249 28.77 10.48 -6.44
CA THR A 249 28.20 9.47 -7.35
C THR A 249 28.57 9.74 -8.80
N LEU A 250 28.65 11.00 -9.20
CA LEU A 250 28.97 11.37 -10.57
C LEU A 250 30.46 11.54 -10.83
N ALA A 251 31.32 11.36 -9.82
CA ALA A 251 32.75 11.62 -9.88
C ALA A 251 33.08 13.00 -10.50
N GLY A 252 32.26 14.01 -10.21
CA GLY A 252 32.35 15.37 -10.77
C GLY A 252 32.10 15.48 -12.28
N ARG A 253 31.61 14.43 -12.94
CA ARG A 253 31.34 14.40 -14.39
C ARG A 253 29.98 15.03 -14.73
N PRO A 254 29.84 15.65 -15.91
CA PRO A 254 28.59 16.26 -16.32
C PRO A 254 27.52 15.21 -16.66
N LEU A 255 26.26 15.63 -16.54
CA LEU A 255 25.12 14.89 -17.06
C LEU A 255 24.71 15.44 -18.43
N ARG A 256 24.11 14.58 -19.26
CA ARG A 256 23.56 14.94 -20.58
C ARG A 256 22.05 14.77 -20.59
N GLY A 257 21.37 15.75 -21.20
CA GLY A 257 19.96 15.65 -21.53
C GLY A 257 19.73 15.03 -22.92
N ASN A 258 18.48 14.70 -23.21
CA ASN A 258 18.02 14.27 -24.52
C ASN A 258 16.56 14.72 -24.73
N ASN A 259 16.37 16.04 -24.88
CA ASN A 259 15.07 16.72 -24.79
C ASN A 259 14.41 16.46 -23.43
N SER A 260 15.23 16.54 -22.39
CA SER A 260 14.89 16.29 -21.00
C SER A 260 14.23 17.51 -20.38
N GLN A 261 13.12 17.30 -19.67
CA GLN A 261 12.34 18.35 -19.03
C GLN A 261 11.91 17.92 -17.64
N TRP A 262 11.77 18.90 -16.75
CA TRP A 262 11.13 18.69 -15.45
C TRP A 262 9.63 18.47 -15.65
N ILE A 263 9.18 17.25 -15.37
CA ILE A 263 7.77 16.85 -15.51
C ILE A 263 7.25 16.25 -14.21
N ALA A 264 5.94 16.23 -14.06
CA ALA A 264 5.26 15.53 -12.97
C ALA A 264 4.75 14.19 -13.49
N PHE A 265 4.84 13.14 -12.67
CA PHE A 265 4.31 11.84 -13.06
C PHE A 265 2.79 11.87 -13.09
N ARG A 266 2.19 11.23 -14.10
CA ARG A 266 0.74 11.12 -14.26
C ARG A 266 0.33 9.67 -14.17
N THR A 267 -0.42 9.32 -13.13
CA THR A 267 -1.09 8.01 -13.04
C THR A 267 -2.33 8.03 -13.92
N VAL A 268 -2.44 7.05 -14.82
CA VAL A 268 -3.59 6.83 -15.69
C VAL A 268 -4.23 5.49 -15.33
N VAL A 269 -5.54 5.49 -15.13
CA VAL A 269 -6.36 4.29 -14.95
C VAL A 269 -7.59 4.44 -15.85
N ASN A 270 -7.92 3.42 -16.64
CA ASN A 270 -9.14 3.38 -17.43
C ASN A 270 -10.09 2.28 -16.91
N GLU A 271 -11.39 2.58 -16.86
CA GLU A 271 -12.43 1.60 -16.50
C GLU A 271 -12.54 0.51 -17.58
N HIS A 272 -12.40 0.88 -18.86
CA HIS A 272 -12.40 -0.03 -20.00
C HIS A 272 -11.18 0.23 -20.89
N TRP A 273 -10.64 -0.81 -21.52
CA TRP A 273 -9.43 -0.69 -22.36
C TRP A 273 -9.71 -0.87 -23.84
N SER A 274 -10.97 -1.14 -24.23
CA SER A 274 -11.35 -1.29 -25.63
C SER A 274 -12.69 -0.64 -25.96
N HIS A 275 -12.83 -0.24 -27.22
CA HIS A 275 -14.06 0.29 -27.80
C HIS A 275 -14.18 -0.19 -29.25
N GLY A 276 -15.19 -1.01 -29.55
CA GLY A 276 -15.33 -1.62 -30.88
C GLY A 276 -14.10 -2.47 -31.23
N ASN A 277 -13.40 -2.09 -32.29
CA ASN A 277 -12.14 -2.70 -32.72
C ASN A 277 -10.89 -1.89 -32.32
N THR A 278 -11.03 -0.90 -31.43
CA THR A 278 -9.92 -0.11 -30.90
C THR A 278 -9.56 -0.57 -29.49
N VAL A 279 -8.28 -0.76 -29.19
CA VAL A 279 -7.77 -1.17 -27.88
C VAL A 279 -6.62 -0.27 -27.42
N LEU A 280 -6.62 0.12 -26.15
CA LEU A 280 -5.53 0.84 -25.51
C LEU A 280 -4.43 -0.14 -25.05
N LEU A 281 -3.17 0.24 -25.20
CA LEU A 281 -2.02 -0.58 -24.82
C LEU A 281 -0.92 0.26 -24.13
N GLY A 282 -0.31 -0.30 -23.08
CA GLY A 282 0.75 0.36 -22.31
C GLY A 282 0.26 1.66 -21.66
N ASP A 283 1.09 2.70 -21.68
CA ASP A 283 0.80 3.99 -21.01
C ASP A 283 -0.48 4.70 -21.49
N ALA A 284 -1.02 4.33 -22.65
CA ALA A 284 -2.34 4.78 -23.09
C ALA A 284 -3.46 4.18 -22.22
N ALA A 285 -3.34 2.90 -21.85
CA ALA A 285 -4.29 2.15 -21.03
C ALA A 285 -4.07 2.36 -19.53
N HIS A 286 -2.81 2.43 -19.09
CA HIS A 286 -2.46 2.57 -17.69
C HIS A 286 -0.98 2.92 -17.50
N THR A 287 -0.67 3.70 -16.47
CA THR A 287 0.73 4.01 -16.11
C THR A 287 1.06 3.54 -14.70
N ALA A 288 2.32 3.22 -14.46
CA ALA A 288 2.85 2.91 -13.14
C ALA A 288 4.18 3.64 -12.92
N HIS A 289 4.38 4.23 -11.73
CA HIS A 289 5.54 5.05 -11.42
C HIS A 289 6.86 4.32 -11.72
N PHE A 290 7.83 5.03 -12.30
CA PHE A 290 9.10 4.44 -12.74
C PHE A 290 9.94 3.87 -11.59
N SER A 291 9.68 4.27 -10.35
CA SER A 291 10.43 3.88 -9.16
C SER A 291 10.44 2.38 -8.85
N ILE A 292 9.57 1.59 -9.49
CA ILE A 292 9.54 0.13 -9.37
C ILE A 292 9.87 -0.58 -10.69
N GLY A 293 10.36 0.15 -11.70
CA GLY A 293 10.82 -0.42 -12.98
C GLY A 293 9.72 -1.03 -13.86
N SER A 294 8.49 -0.51 -13.81
CA SER A 294 7.33 -1.21 -14.39
C SER A 294 6.80 -0.69 -15.73
N GLY A 295 7.12 0.54 -16.17
CA GLY A 295 6.47 1.15 -17.35
C GLY A 295 6.63 0.35 -18.64
N THR A 296 7.87 0.20 -19.13
CA THR A 296 8.14 -0.57 -20.36
C THR A 296 7.79 -2.05 -20.19
N LYS A 297 8.03 -2.62 -18.99
CA LYS A 297 7.64 -4.00 -18.64
C LYS A 297 6.16 -4.24 -18.90
N LEU A 298 5.28 -3.39 -18.35
CA LEU A 298 3.83 -3.52 -18.52
C LEU A 298 3.44 -3.43 -20.00
N ALA A 299 3.95 -2.45 -20.74
CA ALA A 299 3.62 -2.28 -22.15
C ALA A 299 4.01 -3.49 -23.03
N VAL A 300 5.14 -4.15 -22.73
CA VAL A 300 5.60 -5.36 -23.43
C VAL A 300 4.74 -6.58 -23.07
N GLU A 301 4.40 -6.74 -21.80
CA GLU A 301 3.50 -7.81 -21.34
C GLU A 301 2.07 -7.64 -21.88
N ASP A 302 1.60 -6.40 -22.00
CA ASP A 302 0.30 -6.10 -22.60
C ASP A 302 0.28 -6.48 -24.08
N ALA A 303 1.36 -6.20 -24.81
CA ALA A 303 1.51 -6.63 -26.20
C ALA A 303 1.49 -8.15 -26.34
N LEU A 304 2.14 -8.88 -25.43
CA LEU A 304 2.12 -10.35 -25.39
C LEU A 304 0.71 -10.89 -25.15
N ALA A 305 0.04 -10.42 -24.10
CA ALA A 305 -1.30 -10.88 -23.75
C ALA A 305 -2.33 -10.52 -24.82
N LEU A 306 -2.26 -9.32 -25.40
CA LEU A 306 -3.14 -8.92 -26.50
C LEU A 306 -2.97 -9.83 -27.71
N ALA A 307 -1.73 -10.11 -28.12
CA ALA A 307 -1.44 -10.97 -29.26
C ALA A 307 -1.90 -12.42 -29.02
N ALA A 308 -1.68 -12.96 -27.82
CA ALA A 308 -2.15 -14.29 -27.42
C ALA A 308 -3.69 -14.36 -27.43
N CYS A 309 -4.36 -13.38 -26.80
CA CYS A 309 -5.82 -13.33 -26.76
C CYS A 309 -6.46 -13.22 -28.16
N ILE A 310 -5.84 -12.50 -29.09
CA ILE A 310 -6.32 -12.41 -30.48
C ILE A 310 -6.24 -13.75 -31.21
N GLU A 311 -5.24 -14.57 -30.89
CA GLU A 311 -5.05 -15.89 -31.49
C GLU A 311 -5.95 -16.96 -30.87
N GLU A 312 -6.11 -16.94 -29.54
CA GLU A 312 -6.81 -17.98 -28.79
C GLU A 312 -8.34 -17.83 -28.80
N GLN A 313 -8.85 -16.60 -28.98
CA GLN A 313 -10.28 -16.32 -28.87
C GLN A 313 -10.97 -16.35 -30.23
N PRO A 314 -12.24 -16.80 -30.31
CA PRO A 314 -12.96 -17.02 -31.58
C PRO A 314 -13.33 -15.74 -32.35
N GLY A 315 -13.01 -14.56 -31.82
CA GLY A 315 -13.27 -13.29 -32.48
C GLY A 315 -12.78 -12.08 -31.66
N LEU A 316 -12.61 -10.95 -32.33
CA LEU A 316 -12.00 -9.76 -31.75
C LEU A 316 -12.69 -9.25 -30.47
N PRO A 317 -14.04 -9.16 -30.36
CA PRO A 317 -14.67 -8.73 -29.12
C PRO A 317 -14.37 -9.64 -27.92
N ALA A 318 -14.26 -10.96 -28.15
CA ALA A 318 -13.90 -11.92 -27.11
C ALA A 318 -12.41 -11.77 -26.73
N ALA A 319 -11.54 -11.58 -27.73
CA ALA A 319 -10.10 -11.33 -27.52
C ALA A 319 -9.84 -10.09 -26.67
N LEU A 320 -10.45 -8.94 -26.99
CA LEU A 320 -10.24 -7.70 -26.25
C LEU A 320 -10.75 -7.78 -24.82
N LYS A 321 -11.86 -8.49 -24.60
CA LYS A 321 -12.38 -8.76 -23.25
C LYS A 321 -11.47 -9.70 -22.46
N ALA A 322 -10.93 -10.73 -23.10
CA ALA A 322 -9.99 -11.66 -22.47
C ALA A 322 -8.69 -10.95 -22.06
N TYR A 323 -8.13 -10.14 -22.95
CA TYR A 323 -6.94 -9.32 -22.69
C TYR A 323 -7.14 -8.43 -21.45
N GLU A 324 -8.25 -7.69 -21.39
CA GLU A 324 -8.55 -6.82 -20.26
C GLU A 324 -8.74 -7.63 -18.96
N ALA A 325 -9.43 -8.77 -19.01
CA ALA A 325 -9.66 -9.62 -17.84
C ALA A 325 -8.38 -10.26 -17.30
N GLU A 326 -7.46 -10.66 -18.17
CA GLU A 326 -6.17 -11.26 -17.81
C GLU A 326 -5.22 -10.21 -17.21
N ARG A 327 -5.09 -9.05 -17.85
CA ARG A 327 -4.08 -8.05 -17.49
C ARG A 327 -4.49 -7.14 -16.35
N ARG A 328 -5.79 -6.83 -16.19
CA ARG A 328 -6.28 -5.88 -15.17
C ARG A 328 -5.83 -6.22 -13.74
N PRO A 329 -5.89 -7.47 -13.24
CA PRO A 329 -5.42 -7.80 -11.89
C PRO A 329 -3.91 -7.54 -11.69
N VAL A 330 -3.09 -7.88 -12.69
CA VAL A 330 -1.62 -7.69 -12.65
C VAL A 330 -1.26 -6.20 -12.67
N VAL A 331 -1.92 -5.43 -13.54
CA VAL A 331 -1.75 -3.97 -13.63
C VAL A 331 -2.20 -3.30 -12.34
N THR A 332 -3.37 -3.65 -11.81
CA THR A 332 -3.90 -3.08 -10.55
C THR A 332 -2.94 -3.32 -9.39
N SER A 333 -2.42 -4.55 -9.28
CA SER A 333 -1.41 -4.90 -8.27
C SER A 333 -0.12 -4.08 -8.43
N THR A 334 0.36 -3.92 -9.67
CA THR A 334 1.58 -3.17 -9.97
C THR A 334 1.42 -1.66 -9.73
N GLN A 335 0.30 -1.06 -10.14
CA GLN A 335 -0.02 0.34 -9.85
C GLN A 335 -0.09 0.61 -8.36
N ARG A 336 -0.63 -0.32 -7.57
CA ARG A 336 -0.67 -0.19 -6.10
C ARG A 336 0.72 -0.19 -5.48
N ALA A 337 1.60 -1.10 -5.90
CA ALA A 337 2.99 -1.11 -5.45
C ALA A 337 3.76 0.15 -5.89
N ALA A 338 3.51 0.61 -7.12
CA ALA A 338 4.09 1.84 -7.64
C ALA A 338 3.62 3.06 -6.84
N ARG A 339 2.34 3.12 -6.49
CA ARG A 339 1.78 4.20 -5.67
C ARG A 339 2.43 4.23 -4.29
N GLY A 340 2.53 3.10 -3.60
CA GLY A 340 3.20 3.04 -2.29
C GLY A 340 4.67 3.51 -2.35
N SER A 341 5.38 3.19 -3.44
CA SER A 341 6.73 3.73 -3.66
C SER A 341 6.73 5.22 -3.98
N LEU A 342 5.79 5.71 -4.79
CA LEU A 342 5.67 7.11 -5.18
C LEU A 342 5.38 7.97 -3.95
N GLU A 343 4.37 7.61 -3.17
CA GLU A 343 3.97 8.32 -1.94
C GLU A 343 5.14 8.41 -0.95
N TRP A 344 5.91 7.33 -0.78
CA TRP A 344 7.11 7.33 0.07
C TRP A 344 8.15 8.36 -0.39
N PHE A 345 8.35 8.51 -1.70
CA PHE A 345 9.28 9.48 -2.25
C PHE A 345 8.77 10.92 -2.17
N GLU A 346 7.45 11.13 -2.31
CA GLU A 346 6.85 12.44 -2.07
C GLU A 346 7.00 12.88 -0.61
N ASP A 347 6.96 11.93 0.32
CA ASP A 347 7.08 12.19 1.76
C ASP A 347 8.50 11.88 2.29
N LEU A 348 9.51 11.82 1.41
CA LEU A 348 10.89 11.45 1.75
C LEU A 348 11.47 12.27 2.92
N ALA A 349 11.14 13.56 3.00
CA ALA A 349 11.62 14.46 4.05
C ALA A 349 11.24 13.99 5.47
N THR A 350 10.19 13.17 5.60
CA THR A 350 9.77 12.56 6.87
C THR A 350 10.75 11.49 7.36
N TYR A 351 11.54 10.89 6.47
CA TYR A 351 12.39 9.73 6.79
C TYR A 351 13.89 10.04 6.84
N VAL A 352 14.34 11.20 6.35
CA VAL A 352 15.78 11.51 6.26
C VAL A 352 16.52 11.52 7.61
N THR A 353 15.79 11.59 8.72
CA THR A 353 16.34 11.52 10.08
C THR A 353 16.45 10.09 10.63
N GLN A 354 15.95 9.07 9.93
CA GLN A 354 16.08 7.67 10.33
C GLN A 354 17.57 7.26 10.36
N PRO A 355 17.95 6.30 11.23
CA PRO A 355 19.27 5.66 11.16
C PRO A 355 19.50 5.03 9.78
N SER A 356 20.73 5.06 9.28
CA SER A 356 21.04 4.70 7.87
C SER A 356 20.57 3.29 7.48
N HIS A 357 20.76 2.26 8.33
CA HIS A 357 20.27 0.92 8.04
C HIS A 357 18.73 0.86 8.00
N GLN A 358 18.04 1.51 8.95
CA GLN A 358 16.58 1.60 8.94
C GLN A 358 16.07 2.37 7.71
N PHE A 359 16.71 3.47 7.35
CA PHE A 359 16.38 4.25 6.15
C PHE A 359 16.53 3.40 4.88
N ALA A 360 17.65 2.70 4.72
CA ALA A 360 17.89 1.82 3.59
C ALA A 360 16.88 0.67 3.52
N PHE A 361 16.58 0.02 4.65
CA PHE A 361 15.56 -1.02 4.72
C PHE A 361 14.16 -0.49 4.39
N ASN A 362 13.79 0.69 4.91
CA ASN A 362 12.53 1.36 4.62
C ASN A 362 12.41 1.67 3.12
N LEU A 363 13.47 2.24 2.52
CA LEU A 363 13.56 2.51 1.09
C LEU A 363 13.35 1.21 0.31
N LEU A 364 14.09 0.14 0.60
CA LEU A 364 14.00 -1.12 -0.17
C LEU A 364 12.62 -1.78 -0.08
N THR A 365 11.93 -1.64 1.06
CA THR A 365 10.62 -2.27 1.31
C THR A 365 9.41 -1.35 1.04
N ARG A 366 9.61 -0.12 0.55
CA ARG A 366 8.54 0.89 0.30
C ARG A 366 7.41 0.41 -0.61
N SER A 367 7.75 -0.39 -1.63
CA SER A 367 6.78 -0.95 -2.58
C SER A 367 5.95 -2.10 -1.99
N ARG A 368 6.36 -2.64 -0.84
CA ARG A 368 5.82 -3.85 -0.17
C ARG A 368 5.92 -5.14 -0.98
N ARG A 369 6.54 -5.11 -2.16
CA ARG A 369 6.89 -6.30 -2.95
C ARG A 369 8.18 -6.94 -2.47
N VAL A 370 9.07 -6.10 -1.94
CA VAL A 370 10.26 -6.51 -1.23
C VAL A 370 9.94 -6.38 0.25
N THR A 371 10.19 -7.45 0.99
CA THR A 371 9.83 -7.63 2.39
C THR A 371 11.04 -8.13 3.18
N HIS A 372 10.90 -8.27 4.49
CA HIS A 372 11.94 -8.80 5.38
C HIS A 372 12.44 -10.18 4.92
N ASP A 373 11.54 -11.13 4.72
CA ASP A 373 11.91 -12.50 4.30
C ASP A 373 12.53 -12.50 2.90
N ASN A 374 11.94 -11.76 1.97
CA ASN A 374 12.47 -11.63 0.62
C ASN A 374 13.87 -11.00 0.60
N LEU A 375 14.13 -9.97 1.41
CA LEU A 375 15.46 -9.36 1.54
C LEU A 375 16.44 -10.30 2.22
N ARG A 376 16.01 -11.04 3.25
CA ARG A 376 16.89 -12.00 3.94
C ARG A 376 17.37 -13.11 3.00
N LEU A 377 16.54 -13.54 2.05
CA LEU A 377 16.92 -14.48 1.00
C LEU A 377 17.93 -13.89 -0.01
N ARG A 378 17.89 -12.58 -0.24
CA ARG A 378 18.77 -11.88 -1.19
C ARG A 378 20.10 -11.48 -0.57
N ASP A 379 20.04 -10.91 0.63
CA ASP A 379 21.17 -10.39 1.38
C ASP A 379 20.93 -10.52 2.90
N ALA A 380 21.22 -11.71 3.41
CA ALA A 380 21.11 -11.99 4.84
C ALA A 380 22.06 -11.13 5.69
N GLY A 381 23.19 -10.69 5.13
CA GLY A 381 24.17 -9.84 5.83
C GLY A 381 23.62 -8.44 6.07
N PHE A 382 23.04 -7.83 5.03
CA PHE A 382 22.36 -6.53 5.15
C PHE A 382 21.20 -6.60 6.15
N VAL A 383 20.32 -7.62 6.05
CA VAL A 383 19.18 -7.74 6.97
C VAL A 383 19.66 -7.93 8.41
N ARG A 384 20.72 -8.71 8.65
CA ARG A 384 21.31 -8.86 9.99
C ARG A 384 21.82 -7.52 10.54
N ALA A 385 22.51 -6.73 9.72
CA ALA A 385 22.97 -5.40 10.14
C ALA A 385 21.82 -4.46 10.50
N VAL A 386 20.71 -4.51 9.75
CA VAL A 386 19.48 -3.76 10.08
C VAL A 386 18.87 -4.22 11.40
N GLU A 387 18.83 -5.53 11.65
CA GLU A 387 18.33 -6.12 12.90
C GLU A 387 19.18 -5.74 14.11
N ASP A 388 20.51 -5.81 13.96
CA ASP A 388 21.47 -5.44 15.00
C ASP A 388 21.33 -3.96 15.39
N ASP A 389 21.25 -3.05 14.40
CA ASP A 389 21.04 -1.61 14.62
C ASP A 389 19.68 -1.29 15.24
N ALA A 390 18.64 -2.08 14.92
CA ALA A 390 17.32 -1.97 15.52
C ALA A 390 17.25 -2.56 16.94
N GLY A 391 18.35 -3.15 17.45
CA GLY A 391 18.39 -3.78 18.76
C GLY A 391 17.56 -5.07 18.86
N VAL A 392 17.37 -5.76 17.73
CA VAL A 392 16.70 -7.06 17.70
C VAL A 392 17.64 -8.09 18.34
N PRO A 393 17.22 -8.86 19.36
CA PRO A 393 18.07 -9.89 19.94
C PRO A 393 18.47 -10.95 18.92
N GLU A 394 19.65 -11.56 19.11
CA GLU A 394 20.12 -12.66 18.25
C GLU A 394 19.09 -13.79 18.16
N ASP A 395 18.98 -14.39 16.97
CA ASP A 395 18.02 -15.45 16.64
C ASP A 395 16.53 -15.13 16.93
N THR A 396 16.18 -13.84 17.07
CA THR A 396 14.82 -13.38 17.34
C THR A 396 14.25 -12.65 16.15
N PRO A 397 13.16 -13.13 15.52
CA PRO A 397 12.46 -12.34 14.51
C PRO A 397 11.96 -11.01 15.07
N PRO A 398 11.98 -9.90 14.30
CA PRO A 398 11.60 -8.57 14.77
C PRO A 398 10.24 -8.50 15.48
N MET A 399 9.25 -9.26 14.99
CA MET A 399 7.92 -9.34 15.62
C MET A 399 7.93 -9.87 17.05
N PHE A 400 8.93 -10.65 17.45
CA PHE A 400 9.09 -11.25 18.79
C PHE A 400 9.99 -10.44 19.72
N THR A 401 10.39 -9.24 19.32
CA THR A 401 11.05 -8.29 20.22
C THR A 401 10.06 -7.76 21.26
N PRO A 402 10.43 -7.65 22.54
CA PRO A 402 9.56 -7.07 23.55
C PRO A 402 9.31 -5.58 23.26
N PHE A 403 8.20 -5.07 23.79
CA PHE A 403 7.86 -3.66 23.72
C PHE A 403 7.36 -3.17 25.07
N ARG A 404 7.94 -2.08 25.56
CA ARG A 404 7.52 -1.46 26.81
C ARG A 404 6.69 -0.22 26.55
N LEU A 405 5.48 -0.21 27.09
CA LEU A 405 4.58 0.94 27.08
C LEU A 405 4.24 1.27 28.54
N ARG A 406 4.69 2.43 29.04
CA ARG A 406 4.62 2.76 30.48
C ARG A 406 5.19 1.64 31.36
N GLY A 407 4.41 1.14 32.33
CA GLY A 407 4.76 0.01 33.19
C GLY A 407 4.45 -1.36 32.57
N LEU A 408 3.80 -1.42 31.41
CA LEU A 408 3.44 -2.67 30.74
C LEU A 408 4.56 -3.11 29.80
N GLU A 409 5.02 -4.34 29.97
CA GLU A 409 5.95 -5.01 29.06
C GLU A 409 5.20 -6.07 28.25
N LEU A 410 5.13 -5.87 26.94
CA LEU A 410 4.60 -6.85 25.99
C LEU A 410 5.74 -7.76 25.54
N ARG A 411 5.51 -9.08 25.60
CA ARG A 411 6.51 -10.09 25.19
C ARG A 411 6.87 -10.05 23.70
N ASN A 412 6.01 -9.46 22.86
CA ASN A 412 6.20 -9.33 21.42
C ASN A 412 5.37 -8.17 20.85
N ARG A 413 5.55 -7.87 19.55
CA ARG A 413 4.93 -6.74 18.84
C ARG A 413 3.57 -7.05 18.21
N VAL A 414 2.98 -8.22 18.49
CA VAL A 414 1.75 -8.71 17.87
C VAL A 414 0.54 -8.40 18.75
N VAL A 415 -0.43 -7.70 18.17
CA VAL A 415 -1.70 -7.36 18.81
C VAL A 415 -2.84 -8.11 18.12
N VAL A 416 -3.73 -8.72 18.90
CA VAL A 416 -5.04 -9.16 18.38
C VAL A 416 -5.95 -7.94 18.40
N SER A 417 -6.40 -7.51 17.22
CA SER A 417 -7.21 -6.30 17.06
C SER A 417 -8.58 -6.43 17.72
N ALA A 418 -9.15 -5.30 18.14
CA ALA A 418 -10.52 -5.26 18.66
C ALA A 418 -11.53 -5.64 17.57
N MET A 419 -12.32 -6.69 17.82
CA MET A 419 -13.28 -7.26 16.88
C MET A 419 -14.60 -7.55 17.59
N ASP A 420 -15.68 -6.87 17.20
CA ASP A 420 -17.01 -7.14 17.74
C ASP A 420 -17.48 -8.57 17.42
N MET A 421 -17.81 -9.32 18.47
CA MET A 421 -18.24 -10.70 18.34
C MET A 421 -19.76 -10.87 18.45
N TYR A 422 -20.48 -9.80 18.84
CA TYR A 422 -21.93 -9.76 18.96
C TYR A 422 -22.51 -10.97 19.72
N SER A 423 -21.83 -11.36 20.79
CA SER A 423 -22.09 -12.61 21.51
C SER A 423 -22.47 -12.42 22.98
N ALA A 424 -22.64 -11.17 23.44
CA ALA A 424 -23.14 -10.90 24.79
C ALA A 424 -24.57 -11.42 24.95
N ALA A 425 -24.98 -11.68 26.20
CA ALA A 425 -26.35 -12.03 26.50
C ALA A 425 -27.28 -10.87 26.07
N HIS A 426 -28.33 -11.20 25.33
CA HIS A 426 -29.16 -10.23 24.62
C HIS A 426 -29.69 -9.13 25.57
N GLY A 427 -29.42 -7.88 25.25
CA GLY A 427 -29.92 -6.74 26.01
C GLY A 427 -29.15 -6.46 27.31
N THR A 428 -28.30 -7.36 27.79
CA THR A 428 -27.59 -7.21 29.08
C THR A 428 -26.24 -6.53 28.97
N GLY A 429 -25.51 -6.74 27.86
CA GLY A 429 -24.11 -6.35 27.73
C GLY A 429 -23.12 -7.24 28.50
N THR A 430 -23.58 -8.29 29.19
CA THR A 430 -22.72 -9.19 29.94
C THR A 430 -22.00 -10.16 28.98
N PRO A 431 -20.65 -10.19 28.96
CA PRO A 431 -19.92 -11.21 28.20
C PRO A 431 -20.16 -12.59 28.82
N GLY A 432 -20.32 -13.63 27.99
CA GLY A 432 -20.44 -15.02 28.43
C GLY A 432 -19.25 -15.90 28.02
N ASP A 433 -19.44 -17.22 28.12
CA ASP A 433 -18.41 -18.23 27.83
C ASP A 433 -17.81 -18.14 26.43
N PHE A 434 -18.57 -17.64 25.45
CA PHE A 434 -18.03 -17.34 24.12
C PHE A 434 -16.80 -16.42 24.21
N HIS A 435 -16.87 -15.32 24.96
CA HIS A 435 -15.78 -14.35 25.07
C HIS A 435 -14.61 -14.95 25.86
N LEU A 436 -14.90 -15.72 26.91
CA LEU A 436 -13.86 -16.44 27.66
C LEU A 436 -13.06 -17.36 26.75
N VAL A 437 -13.73 -18.22 25.97
CA VAL A 437 -13.07 -19.15 25.04
C VAL A 437 -12.40 -18.39 23.90
N HIS A 438 -13.07 -17.39 23.33
CA HIS A 438 -12.55 -16.60 22.22
C HIS A 438 -11.25 -15.87 22.60
N LEU A 439 -11.28 -15.03 23.63
CA LEU A 439 -10.13 -14.24 24.07
C LEU A 439 -9.05 -15.12 24.71
N GLY A 440 -9.45 -16.12 25.51
CA GLY A 440 -8.54 -17.08 26.13
C GLY A 440 -7.73 -17.87 25.10
N ALA A 441 -8.35 -18.33 24.01
CA ALA A 441 -7.65 -19.03 22.94
C ALA A 441 -6.60 -18.14 22.25
N ARG A 442 -6.91 -16.86 22.01
CA ARG A 442 -5.95 -15.91 21.39
C ARG A 442 -4.81 -15.54 22.34
N ALA A 443 -5.09 -15.46 23.65
CA ALA A 443 -4.06 -15.22 24.65
C ALA A 443 -3.07 -16.40 24.74
N LEU A 444 -3.59 -17.62 24.77
CA LEU A 444 -2.80 -18.85 24.68
C LEU A 444 -2.07 -18.98 23.33
N GLY A 445 -2.61 -18.36 22.28
CA GLY A 445 -2.09 -18.35 20.91
C GLY A 445 -0.87 -17.48 20.65
N GLY A 446 -0.25 -16.90 21.68
CA GLY A 446 1.10 -16.32 21.60
C GLY A 446 1.17 -14.81 21.36
N ALA A 447 0.07 -14.09 21.15
CA ALA A 447 0.10 -12.62 20.98
C ALA A 447 0.64 -11.88 22.21
N GLY A 448 1.24 -10.70 22.02
CA GLY A 448 1.73 -9.86 23.11
C GLY A 448 0.58 -9.14 23.83
N LEU A 449 -0.41 -8.70 23.07
CA LEU A 449 -1.62 -8.03 23.56
C LEU A 449 -2.86 -8.60 22.86
N VAL A 450 -3.90 -8.91 23.63
CA VAL A 450 -5.22 -9.26 23.11
C VAL A 450 -6.22 -8.16 23.47
N MET A 451 -6.77 -7.50 22.46
CA MET A 451 -7.83 -6.51 22.68
C MET A 451 -9.20 -7.19 22.74
N THR A 452 -10.08 -6.69 23.61
CA THR A 452 -11.51 -7.02 23.60
C THR A 452 -12.18 -6.50 22.31
N GLU A 453 -13.44 -6.84 22.11
CA GLU A 453 -14.33 -6.05 21.25
C GLU A 453 -14.54 -4.62 21.80
N MET A 454 -15.31 -3.78 21.09
CA MET A 454 -15.73 -2.50 21.64
C MET A 454 -16.68 -2.74 22.83
N VAL A 455 -16.21 -2.41 24.03
CA VAL A 455 -16.97 -2.51 25.27
C VAL A 455 -17.72 -1.20 25.49
N CYS A 456 -19.05 -1.30 25.45
CA CYS A 456 -19.90 -0.12 25.46
C CYS A 456 -20.03 0.47 26.87
N VAL A 457 -19.91 1.79 27.00
CA VAL A 457 -19.95 2.49 28.30
C VAL A 457 -21.35 2.67 28.87
N SER A 458 -22.39 2.40 28.08
CA SER A 458 -23.80 2.49 28.52
C SER A 458 -24.72 1.59 27.69
N PRO A 459 -25.93 1.27 28.17
CA PRO A 459 -26.89 0.45 27.43
C PRO A 459 -27.27 1.04 26.06
N ARG A 460 -27.33 2.36 25.95
CA ARG A 460 -27.65 3.10 24.72
C ARG A 460 -26.44 3.30 23.82
N GLY A 461 -25.23 3.16 24.35
CA GLY A 461 -23.98 3.20 23.60
C GLY A 461 -23.65 1.93 22.83
N ARG A 462 -24.54 0.93 22.83
CA ARG A 462 -24.34 -0.31 22.07
C ARG A 462 -24.59 -0.13 20.59
N ILE A 463 -23.87 -0.92 19.78
CA ILE A 463 -24.16 -1.08 18.35
C ILE A 463 -25.39 -1.96 18.20
N THR A 464 -25.34 -3.17 18.75
CA THR A 464 -26.40 -4.18 18.67
C THR A 464 -26.84 -4.63 20.07
N PRO A 465 -27.98 -5.33 20.21
CA PRO A 465 -28.40 -5.91 21.49
C PRO A 465 -27.40 -6.92 22.07
N ARG A 466 -26.44 -7.41 21.28
CA ARG A 466 -25.46 -8.43 21.67
C ARG A 466 -24.03 -7.88 21.80
N CYS A 467 -23.85 -6.56 21.80
CA CYS A 467 -22.58 -5.94 22.17
C CYS A 467 -22.33 -6.05 23.67
N THR A 468 -21.08 -6.22 24.05
CA THR A 468 -20.64 -6.19 25.44
C THR A 468 -20.67 -4.78 26.04
N GLY A 469 -20.65 -4.71 27.37
CA GLY A 469 -20.79 -3.48 28.14
C GLY A 469 -19.96 -3.45 29.41
N LEU A 470 -19.82 -2.25 29.99
CA LEU A 470 -19.15 -2.04 31.27
C LEU A 470 -19.76 -0.88 32.08
N TRP A 471 -21.10 -0.89 32.22
CA TRP A 471 -21.88 0.05 33.05
C TRP A 471 -22.44 -0.59 34.32
N SER A 472 -22.32 -1.90 34.52
CA SER A 472 -22.85 -2.61 35.69
C SER A 472 -21.79 -3.44 36.42
N GLN A 473 -22.09 -3.80 37.69
CA GLN A 473 -21.23 -4.67 38.48
C GLN A 473 -21.17 -6.11 37.95
N GLU A 474 -22.28 -6.62 37.40
CA GLU A 474 -22.33 -7.95 36.79
C GLU A 474 -21.38 -8.06 35.59
N GLN A 475 -21.33 -7.02 34.75
CA GLN A 475 -20.41 -6.93 33.64
C GLN A 475 -18.95 -6.88 34.10
N GLU A 476 -18.66 -6.08 35.13
CA GLU A 476 -17.32 -6.02 35.75
C GLU A 476 -16.86 -7.41 36.23
N GLN A 477 -17.73 -8.15 36.93
CA GLN A 477 -17.41 -9.49 37.41
C GLN A 477 -17.19 -10.48 36.26
N SER A 478 -17.99 -10.40 35.20
CA SER A 478 -17.82 -11.29 34.05
C SER A 478 -16.53 -10.98 33.27
N TRP A 479 -16.18 -9.71 33.11
CA TRP A 479 -14.89 -9.32 32.53
C TRP A 479 -13.72 -9.73 33.40
N ARG A 480 -13.82 -9.58 34.73
CA ARG A 480 -12.80 -10.06 35.68
C ARG A 480 -12.51 -11.56 35.51
N ARG A 481 -13.55 -12.39 35.30
CA ARG A 481 -13.35 -13.82 35.04
C ARG A 481 -12.49 -14.07 33.79
N ILE A 482 -12.60 -13.23 32.76
CA ILE A 482 -11.85 -13.36 31.51
C ILE A 482 -10.42 -12.88 31.68
N THR A 483 -10.20 -11.72 32.30
CA THR A 483 -8.86 -11.19 32.57
C THR A 483 -8.09 -12.12 33.52
N ASP A 484 -8.72 -12.59 34.61
CA ASP A 484 -8.14 -13.57 35.52
C ASP A 484 -7.72 -14.86 34.79
N PHE A 485 -8.55 -15.35 33.85
CA PHE A 485 -8.19 -16.51 33.03
C PHE A 485 -6.96 -16.23 32.16
N VAL A 486 -6.91 -15.09 31.47
CA VAL A 486 -5.77 -14.73 30.62
C VAL A 486 -4.48 -14.63 31.44
N HIS A 487 -4.52 -13.91 32.56
CA HIS A 487 -3.35 -13.75 33.43
C HIS A 487 -2.89 -15.07 34.06
N ALA A 488 -3.83 -15.95 34.44
CA ALA A 488 -3.50 -17.24 35.06
C ALA A 488 -3.02 -18.28 34.04
N GLN A 489 -3.62 -18.35 32.86
CA GLN A 489 -3.40 -19.43 31.88
C GLN A 489 -2.42 -19.06 30.77
N ALA A 490 -2.23 -17.77 30.48
CA ALA A 490 -1.35 -17.27 29.43
C ALA A 490 -0.38 -16.18 29.94
N PRO A 491 0.43 -16.46 30.97
CA PRO A 491 1.33 -15.48 31.58
C PRO A 491 2.24 -14.82 30.52
N GLY A 492 2.41 -13.50 30.64
CA GLY A 492 3.13 -12.67 29.66
C GLY A 492 2.28 -12.21 28.48
N THR A 493 0.99 -12.57 28.42
CA THR A 493 0.02 -11.96 27.48
C THR A 493 -0.77 -10.88 28.19
N ALA A 494 -0.76 -9.67 27.64
CA ALA A 494 -1.61 -8.59 28.14
C ALA A 494 -3.03 -8.69 27.56
N ILE A 495 -4.02 -8.21 28.31
CA ILE A 495 -5.39 -8.02 27.84
C ILE A 495 -5.82 -6.56 27.96
N GLY A 496 -6.24 -5.99 26.84
CA GLY A 496 -6.68 -4.60 26.75
C GLY A 496 -8.19 -4.48 26.55
N VAL A 497 -8.77 -3.40 27.07
CA VAL A 497 -10.18 -3.05 26.84
C VAL A 497 -10.29 -1.88 25.88
N GLN A 498 -11.15 -2.01 24.87
CA GLN A 498 -11.52 -0.86 24.03
C GLN A 498 -12.85 -0.29 24.50
N LEU A 499 -12.86 0.92 25.06
CA LEU A 499 -14.09 1.58 25.51
C LEU A 499 -14.68 2.45 24.40
N GLY A 500 -15.99 2.31 24.16
CA GLY A 500 -16.66 3.07 23.11
C GLY A 500 -18.16 3.31 23.34
N HIS A 501 -18.73 4.11 22.44
CA HIS A 501 -20.15 4.41 22.39
C HIS A 501 -20.57 4.54 20.92
N SER A 502 -21.55 3.76 20.48
CA SER A 502 -21.95 3.63 19.07
C SER A 502 -22.48 4.92 18.41
N GLY A 503 -23.04 5.81 19.22
CA GLY A 503 -23.58 7.09 18.75
C GLY A 503 -24.68 6.87 17.70
N ARG A 504 -24.55 7.52 16.54
CA ARG A 504 -25.51 7.40 15.43
C ARG A 504 -25.53 6.03 14.73
N LYS A 505 -24.55 5.17 14.98
CA LYS A 505 -24.45 3.82 14.40
C LYS A 505 -25.00 2.73 15.33
N GLY A 506 -25.65 3.13 16.42
CA GLY A 506 -26.27 2.22 17.38
C GLY A 506 -27.63 1.67 16.95
N SER A 507 -28.17 0.77 17.77
CA SER A 507 -29.50 0.18 17.59
C SER A 507 -29.70 -0.52 16.25
N THR A 508 -28.69 -1.32 15.86
CA THR A 508 -28.68 -2.10 14.62
C THR A 508 -28.74 -3.60 14.89
N ARG A 509 -29.03 -4.37 13.84
CA ARG A 509 -28.97 -5.83 13.84
C ARG A 509 -27.52 -6.30 13.96
N VAL A 510 -27.35 -7.55 14.38
CA VAL A 510 -26.05 -8.22 14.27
C VAL A 510 -25.67 -8.37 12.80
N MET A 511 -24.38 -8.32 12.49
CA MET A 511 -23.88 -8.14 11.12
C MET A 511 -24.39 -9.19 10.11
N TRP A 512 -24.56 -10.44 10.52
CA TRP A 512 -25.05 -11.53 9.65
C TRP A 512 -26.58 -11.53 9.45
N GLU A 513 -27.33 -10.68 10.16
CA GLU A 513 -28.78 -10.47 9.99
C GLU A 513 -29.10 -9.17 9.23
N GLY A 514 -28.05 -8.44 8.82
CA GLY A 514 -28.14 -7.17 8.09
C GLY A 514 -27.22 -6.13 8.71
N ILE A 515 -25.98 -6.04 8.21
CA ILE A 515 -25.01 -5.02 8.63
C ILE A 515 -25.57 -3.61 8.46
N ASP A 516 -25.40 -2.79 9.49
CA ASP A 516 -25.90 -1.41 9.63
C ASP A 516 -27.43 -1.24 9.51
N GLN A 517 -28.19 -2.32 9.43
CA GLN A 517 -29.65 -2.23 9.36
C GLN A 517 -30.23 -1.99 10.75
N PRO A 518 -31.24 -1.11 10.90
CA PRO A 518 -31.89 -0.91 12.18
C PRO A 518 -32.57 -2.20 12.67
N LEU A 519 -32.77 -2.29 13.98
CA LEU A 519 -33.57 -3.36 14.56
C LEU A 519 -35.01 -3.29 14.02
N PRO A 520 -35.67 -4.43 13.77
CA PRO A 520 -37.08 -4.43 13.36
C PRO A 520 -38.01 -3.93 14.46
N GLN A 521 -37.66 -4.16 15.74
CA GLN A 521 -38.40 -3.72 16.91
C GLN A 521 -37.44 -3.52 18.10
N GLY A 522 -37.86 -2.76 19.11
CA GLY A 522 -37.05 -2.54 20.32
C GLY A 522 -35.85 -1.62 20.13
N ASN A 523 -35.90 -0.73 19.14
CA ASN A 523 -34.89 0.32 18.97
C ASN A 523 -34.83 1.23 20.21
N TRP A 524 -33.62 1.69 20.55
CA TRP A 524 -33.42 2.72 21.57
C TRP A 524 -33.02 4.06 20.93
N PRO A 525 -33.25 5.20 21.64
CA PRO A 525 -32.84 6.50 21.15
C PRO A 525 -31.34 6.59 20.92
N LEU A 526 -30.94 7.10 19.76
CA LEU A 526 -29.55 7.36 19.39
C LEU A 526 -29.16 8.80 19.70
N VAL A 527 -27.87 9.03 19.92
CA VAL A 527 -27.29 10.35 20.18
C VAL A 527 -26.07 10.60 19.30
N ALA A 528 -25.82 11.86 18.95
CA ALA A 528 -24.75 12.27 18.05
C ALA A 528 -24.40 13.76 18.25
N PRO A 529 -23.30 14.26 17.68
CA PRO A 529 -23.04 15.70 17.60
C PRO A 529 -24.07 16.46 16.76
N SER A 530 -24.70 15.82 15.78
CA SER A 530 -25.69 16.44 14.90
C SER A 530 -26.78 15.44 14.50
N PRO A 531 -28.00 15.88 14.14
CA PRO A 531 -29.13 15.02 13.85
C PRO A 531 -29.04 14.43 12.42
N LEU A 532 -27.95 13.70 12.15
CA LEU A 532 -27.66 13.09 10.86
C LEU A 532 -27.67 11.56 11.00
N PRO A 533 -28.61 10.83 10.37
CA PRO A 533 -28.61 9.36 10.39
C PRO A 533 -27.37 8.80 9.69
N TYR A 534 -27.03 7.53 9.96
CA TYR A 534 -25.94 6.87 9.23
C TYR A 534 -26.29 6.69 7.74
N ARG A 535 -27.46 6.10 7.42
CA ARG A 535 -28.06 6.09 6.08
C ARG A 535 -29.40 6.82 6.11
N GLU A 536 -29.55 7.82 5.25
CA GLU A 536 -30.79 8.57 5.10
C GLU A 536 -31.96 7.66 4.67
N GLY A 537 -33.14 7.86 5.25
CA GLY A 537 -34.34 7.05 4.99
C GLY A 537 -34.30 5.61 5.52
N VAL A 538 -33.15 5.15 6.06
CA VAL A 538 -32.98 3.77 6.56
C VAL A 538 -32.73 3.75 8.07
N ASN A 539 -31.76 4.51 8.58
CA ASN A 539 -31.42 4.53 10.00
C ASN A 539 -32.17 5.64 10.75
N GLN A 540 -32.28 5.47 12.07
CA GLN A 540 -32.89 6.48 12.95
C GLN A 540 -32.07 7.78 12.92
N VAL A 541 -32.77 8.92 12.92
CA VAL A 541 -32.14 10.23 13.12
C VAL A 541 -31.74 10.35 14.60
N PRO A 542 -30.46 10.55 14.93
CA PRO A 542 -30.02 10.67 16.31
C PRO A 542 -30.43 12.02 16.92
N HIS A 543 -30.59 12.04 18.24
CA HIS A 543 -30.70 13.27 19.00
C HIS A 543 -29.36 14.00 19.05
N GLU A 544 -29.36 15.29 18.74
CA GLU A 544 -28.19 16.15 18.93
C GLU A 544 -27.92 16.37 20.42
N LEU A 545 -26.71 16.06 20.86
CA LEU A 545 -26.32 16.16 22.26
C LEU A 545 -26.27 17.61 22.75
N THR A 546 -26.85 17.86 23.92
CA THR A 546 -26.65 19.11 24.69
C THR A 546 -25.36 19.04 25.50
N VAL A 547 -24.84 20.19 25.93
CA VAL A 547 -23.63 20.25 26.78
C VAL A 547 -23.78 19.39 28.05
N SER A 548 -24.94 19.44 28.72
CA SER A 548 -25.19 18.60 29.91
C SER A 548 -25.16 17.09 29.60
N GLN A 549 -25.62 16.69 28.42
CA GLN A 549 -25.57 15.27 28.01
C GLN A 549 -24.14 14.85 27.62
N LEU A 550 -23.29 15.78 27.17
CA LEU A 550 -21.86 15.51 27.00
C LEU A 550 -21.20 15.17 28.34
N ASP A 551 -21.55 15.90 29.41
CA ASP A 551 -21.07 15.61 30.76
C ASP A 551 -21.52 14.22 31.24
N ASP A 552 -22.78 13.84 30.99
CA ASP A 552 -23.29 12.50 31.32
C ASP A 552 -22.49 11.39 30.61
N ILE A 553 -22.17 11.59 29.33
CA ILE A 553 -21.38 10.62 28.56
C ILE A 553 -19.95 10.55 29.10
N ARG A 554 -19.31 11.68 29.42
CA ARG A 554 -17.98 11.70 30.06
C ARG A 554 -17.98 10.90 31.36
N LEU A 555 -19.00 11.05 32.20
CA LEU A 555 -19.15 10.28 33.43
C LEU A 555 -19.33 8.78 33.17
N GLN A 556 -20.05 8.39 32.11
CA GLN A 556 -20.18 6.98 31.70
C GLN A 556 -18.82 6.39 31.32
N PHE A 557 -18.02 7.10 30.52
CA PHE A 557 -16.65 6.69 30.19
C PHE A 557 -15.77 6.57 31.44
N ALA A 558 -15.83 7.55 32.34
CA ALA A 558 -15.07 7.53 33.59
C ALA A 558 -15.43 6.32 34.46
N GLU A 559 -16.72 6.01 34.58
CA GLU A 559 -17.20 4.90 35.41
C GLU A 559 -16.88 3.54 34.79
N ALA A 560 -16.94 3.43 33.46
CA ALA A 560 -16.46 2.25 32.74
C ALA A 560 -14.94 2.05 32.91
N ALA A 561 -14.15 3.12 32.87
CA ALA A 561 -12.71 3.05 33.12
C ALA A 561 -12.37 2.58 34.55
N ARG A 562 -13.10 3.06 35.58
CA ARG A 562 -12.95 2.54 36.96
C ARG A 562 -13.23 1.05 37.04
N ARG A 563 -14.30 0.60 36.39
CA ARG A 563 -14.64 -0.83 36.33
C ARG A 563 -13.58 -1.64 35.59
N ALA A 564 -13.05 -1.11 34.48
CA ALA A 564 -12.01 -1.78 33.71
C ALA A 564 -10.75 -2.01 34.55
N ASP A 565 -10.33 -1.00 35.30
CA ASP A 565 -9.15 -1.14 36.15
C ASP A 565 -9.38 -2.18 37.25
N ARG A 566 -10.54 -2.10 37.93
CA ARG A 566 -10.91 -3.12 38.93
C ARG A 566 -11.01 -4.51 38.33
N ALA A 567 -11.53 -4.66 37.11
CA ALA A 567 -11.61 -5.92 36.39
C ALA A 567 -10.23 -6.46 35.96
N GLY A 568 -9.14 -5.70 36.13
CA GLY A 568 -7.79 -6.20 35.89
C GLY A 568 -7.33 -6.08 34.44
N PHE A 569 -7.87 -5.15 33.64
CA PHE A 569 -7.29 -4.88 32.32
C PHE A 569 -5.91 -4.21 32.45
N ASP A 570 -5.02 -4.54 31.51
CA ASP A 570 -3.63 -4.06 31.47
C ASP A 570 -3.49 -2.75 30.68
N LEU A 571 -4.39 -2.56 29.70
CA LEU A 571 -4.41 -1.42 28.78
C LEU A 571 -5.84 -0.96 28.53
N LEU A 572 -6.04 0.35 28.42
CA LEU A 572 -7.32 0.93 28.00
C LEU A 572 -7.13 1.67 26.67
N GLU A 573 -7.93 1.32 25.68
CA GLU A 573 -8.01 2.05 24.41
C GLU A 573 -9.32 2.82 24.32
N LEU A 574 -9.23 4.12 24.04
CA LEU A 574 -10.41 4.95 23.76
C LEU A 574 -10.79 4.87 22.27
N HIS A 575 -12.03 4.48 21.98
CA HIS A 575 -12.49 4.34 20.60
C HIS A 575 -12.96 5.67 19.99
N CYS A 576 -12.08 6.33 19.23
CA CYS A 576 -12.32 7.57 18.50
C CYS A 576 -12.36 7.37 16.96
N ALA A 577 -12.79 6.19 16.50
CA ALA A 577 -12.74 5.78 15.09
C ALA A 577 -14.09 5.20 14.62
N HIS A 578 -14.16 4.85 13.33
CA HIS A 578 -15.25 4.07 12.70
C HIS A 578 -16.66 4.68 12.73
N GLY A 579 -16.76 6.01 12.83
CA GLY A 579 -18.05 6.72 12.79
C GLY A 579 -18.91 6.55 14.04
N TYR A 580 -18.38 5.92 15.09
CA TYR A 580 -19.01 5.88 16.41
C TYR A 580 -18.99 7.25 17.07
N LEU A 581 -19.48 7.38 18.30
CA LEU A 581 -19.78 8.68 18.90
C LEU A 581 -18.58 9.66 18.85
N LEU A 582 -17.41 9.28 19.39
CA LEU A 582 -16.27 10.19 19.42
C LEU A 582 -15.72 10.47 18.02
N SER A 583 -15.68 9.46 17.13
CA SER A 583 -15.35 9.64 15.71
C SER A 583 -16.31 10.59 15.01
N SER A 584 -17.60 10.57 15.36
CA SER A 584 -18.59 11.44 14.75
C SER A 584 -18.43 12.90 15.14
N PHE A 585 -17.81 13.21 16.30
CA PHE A 585 -17.40 14.57 16.63
C PHE A 585 -16.18 14.99 15.80
N LEU A 586 -15.26 14.06 15.53
CA LEU A 586 -14.04 14.31 14.78
C LEU A 586 -14.33 14.54 13.30
N SER A 587 -15.30 13.88 12.66
CA SER A 587 -15.53 14.09 11.23
C SER A 587 -16.40 15.32 10.93
N PRO A 588 -15.97 16.21 10.01
CA PRO A 588 -16.81 17.31 9.53
C PRO A 588 -18.05 16.84 8.74
N LEU A 589 -18.08 15.59 8.26
CA LEU A 589 -19.26 15.02 7.58
C LEU A 589 -20.42 14.78 8.55
N THR A 590 -20.09 14.53 9.82
CA THR A 590 -21.04 14.10 10.84
C THR A 590 -21.24 15.12 11.96
N ASN A 591 -20.29 16.04 12.14
CA ASN A 591 -20.38 17.13 13.10
C ASN A 591 -20.65 18.47 12.39
N ARG A 592 -21.91 18.90 12.43
CA ARG A 592 -22.40 20.18 11.88
C ARG A 592 -22.72 21.19 12.98
N ARG A 593 -22.23 20.97 14.21
CA ARG A 593 -22.46 21.89 15.32
C ARG A 593 -21.81 23.25 15.04
N THR A 594 -22.46 24.29 15.55
CA THR A 594 -21.98 25.68 15.50
C THR A 594 -21.53 26.23 16.84
N ASP A 595 -21.57 25.39 17.89
CA ASP A 595 -21.08 25.71 19.22
C ASP A 595 -19.59 25.33 19.38
N ALA A 596 -19.09 25.32 20.63
CA ALA A 596 -17.69 25.05 20.94
C ALA A 596 -17.19 23.65 20.56
N TYR A 597 -18.08 22.75 20.13
CA TYR A 597 -17.79 21.35 19.81
C TYR A 597 -17.88 21.02 18.32
N GLY A 598 -18.05 22.01 17.42
CA GLY A 598 -18.08 21.80 15.96
C GLY A 598 -17.39 22.90 15.15
N GLY A 599 -17.26 22.68 13.85
CA GLY A 599 -16.51 23.55 12.94
C GLY A 599 -15.06 23.11 12.74
N GLY A 600 -14.11 23.98 13.06
CA GLY A 600 -12.67 23.71 12.87
C GLY A 600 -12.17 22.53 13.71
N ILE A 601 -11.01 21.98 13.34
CA ILE A 601 -10.45 20.77 13.96
C ILE A 601 -10.33 20.86 15.49
N ALA A 602 -9.91 22.02 16.02
CA ALA A 602 -9.79 22.23 17.46
C ALA A 602 -11.14 22.11 18.21
N ALA A 603 -12.23 22.58 17.62
CA ALA A 603 -13.56 22.46 18.20
C ALA A 603 -14.09 21.01 18.08
N ARG A 604 -13.86 20.36 16.93
CA ARG A 604 -14.19 18.93 16.71
C ARG A 604 -13.46 17.99 17.67
N LEU A 605 -12.20 18.30 17.99
CA LEU A 605 -11.37 17.56 18.94
C LEU A 605 -11.78 17.73 20.40
N ARG A 606 -12.46 18.84 20.74
CA ARG A 606 -12.73 19.23 22.13
C ARG A 606 -13.38 18.11 22.94
N PHE A 607 -14.52 17.58 22.48
CA PHE A 607 -15.24 16.56 23.25
C PHE A 607 -14.46 15.23 23.36
N PRO A 608 -13.89 14.66 22.27
CA PRO A 608 -13.01 13.50 22.38
C PRO A 608 -11.84 13.69 23.36
N LEU A 609 -11.20 14.87 23.37
CA LEU A 609 -10.10 15.17 24.30
C LEU A 609 -10.58 15.33 25.74
N GLU A 610 -11.75 15.93 25.98
CA GLU A 610 -12.36 15.99 27.32
C GLU A 610 -12.68 14.61 27.88
N VAL A 611 -13.22 13.71 27.03
CA VAL A 611 -13.44 12.30 27.40
C VAL A 611 -12.10 11.61 27.69
N PHE A 612 -11.11 11.79 26.83
CA PHE A 612 -9.77 11.22 27.03
C PHE A 612 -9.14 11.68 28.34
N ALA A 613 -9.14 12.99 28.61
CA ALA A 613 -8.61 13.55 29.85
C ALA A 613 -9.35 13.00 31.09
N THR A 614 -10.68 12.94 31.03
CA THR A 614 -11.51 12.39 32.12
C THR A 614 -11.17 10.92 32.38
N VAL A 615 -11.00 10.10 31.33
CA VAL A 615 -10.60 8.69 31.50
C VAL A 615 -9.16 8.58 32.00
N ARG A 616 -8.25 9.43 31.51
CA ARG A 616 -6.84 9.43 31.89
C ARG A 616 -6.62 9.79 33.37
N GLU A 617 -7.47 10.65 33.94
CA GLU A 617 -7.51 10.96 35.38
C GLU A 617 -7.89 9.75 36.26
N ILE A 618 -8.70 8.84 35.72
CA ILE A 618 -9.19 7.65 36.41
C ILE A 618 -8.27 6.45 36.23
N TRP A 619 -7.77 6.24 35.02
CA TRP A 619 -6.93 5.10 34.68
C TRP A 619 -5.56 5.22 35.39
N PRO A 620 -5.01 4.15 35.99
CA PRO A 620 -3.73 4.22 36.70
C PRO A 620 -2.60 4.77 35.83
N ARG A 621 -1.80 5.69 36.39
CA ARG A 621 -0.77 6.43 35.62
C ARG A 621 0.35 5.55 35.06
N ASP A 622 0.60 4.42 35.68
CA ASP A 622 1.57 3.41 35.27
C ASP A 622 1.04 2.47 34.18
N LYS A 623 -0.29 2.38 33.99
CA LYS A 623 -0.91 1.60 32.93
C LYS A 623 -1.09 2.39 31.63
N PRO A 624 -0.81 1.78 30.46
CA PRO A 624 -1.03 2.41 29.17
C PRO A 624 -2.46 2.82 28.92
N MET A 625 -2.64 3.98 28.30
CA MET A 625 -3.88 4.40 27.67
C MET A 625 -3.61 4.80 26.22
N THR A 626 -4.28 4.14 25.28
CA THR A 626 -4.16 4.39 23.84
C THR A 626 -5.44 5.02 23.29
N VAL A 627 -5.38 5.52 22.06
CA VAL A 627 -6.54 6.00 21.32
C VAL A 627 -6.58 5.37 19.95
N ARG A 628 -7.76 4.96 19.50
CA ARG A 628 -7.98 4.51 18.12
C ARG A 628 -8.62 5.61 17.30
N VAL A 629 -7.99 6.03 16.21
CA VAL A 629 -8.45 7.12 15.34
C VAL A 629 -8.62 6.64 13.89
N SER A 630 -9.52 7.28 13.15
CA SER A 630 -9.64 7.09 11.70
C SER A 630 -8.83 8.17 10.99
N ALA A 631 -7.83 7.79 10.21
CA ALA A 631 -6.93 8.72 9.54
C ALA A 631 -7.52 9.35 8.26
N THR A 632 -8.60 8.77 7.74
CA THR A 632 -9.38 9.34 6.65
C THR A 632 -10.80 8.77 6.71
N ASP A 633 -11.77 9.54 6.21
CA ASP A 633 -13.16 9.10 6.06
C ASP A 633 -13.42 8.41 4.72
N TRP A 634 -12.45 8.39 3.79
CA TRP A 634 -12.63 7.89 2.41
C TRP A 634 -13.82 8.52 1.66
N ALA A 635 -14.19 9.74 2.03
CA ALA A 635 -15.27 10.51 1.45
C ALA A 635 -14.87 11.99 1.31
N GLU A 636 -15.37 12.64 0.27
CA GLU A 636 -15.08 14.05 -0.01
C GLU A 636 -15.53 14.95 1.14
N GLY A 637 -14.67 15.88 1.55
CA GLY A 637 -14.95 16.81 2.65
C GLY A 637 -14.89 16.18 4.04
N GLY A 638 -14.45 14.92 4.18
CA GLY A 638 -14.19 14.26 5.45
C GLY A 638 -12.81 14.52 6.04
N ILE A 639 -12.43 13.69 7.03
CA ILE A 639 -11.09 13.70 7.64
C ILE A 639 -10.03 13.43 6.57
N THR A 640 -9.02 14.30 6.55
CA THR A 640 -7.83 14.15 5.69
C THR A 640 -6.65 13.54 6.46
N PRO A 641 -5.62 13.03 5.76
CA PRO A 641 -4.40 12.57 6.43
C PRO A 641 -3.68 13.65 7.25
N ASP A 642 -3.85 14.93 6.91
CA ASP A 642 -3.28 16.05 7.69
C ASP A 642 -4.09 16.32 8.96
N ASP A 643 -5.42 16.18 8.92
CA ASP A 643 -6.25 16.18 10.13
C ASP A 643 -5.81 15.04 11.08
N ALA A 644 -5.48 13.87 10.52
CA ALA A 644 -5.04 12.72 11.31
C ALA A 644 -3.75 12.99 12.09
N LEU A 645 -2.79 13.72 11.49
CA LEU A 645 -1.58 14.17 12.17
C LEU A 645 -1.90 15.09 13.35
N ALA A 646 -2.74 16.11 13.12
CA ALA A 646 -3.14 17.04 14.17
C ALA A 646 -3.94 16.35 15.28
N MET A 647 -4.78 15.37 14.94
CA MET A 647 -5.49 14.54 15.92
C MET A 647 -4.52 13.70 16.76
N ALA A 648 -3.58 13.00 16.13
CA ALA A 648 -2.59 12.18 16.82
C ALA A 648 -1.70 13.01 17.74
N GLU A 649 -1.23 14.18 17.27
CA GLU A 649 -0.46 15.13 18.07
C GLU A 649 -1.27 15.60 19.28
N ALA A 650 -2.53 15.99 19.09
CA ALA A 650 -3.38 16.44 20.18
C ALA A 650 -3.58 15.35 21.26
N PHE A 651 -3.88 14.10 20.86
CA PHE A 651 -4.02 13.01 21.82
C PHE A 651 -2.69 12.67 22.52
N ALA A 652 -1.56 12.67 21.80
CA ALA A 652 -0.24 12.47 22.39
C ALA A 652 0.07 13.52 23.46
N GLN A 653 -0.22 14.80 23.18
CA GLN A 653 -0.07 15.91 24.15
C GLN A 653 -0.98 15.75 25.37
N HIS A 654 -2.14 15.10 25.24
CA HIS A 654 -3.05 14.80 26.35
C HIS A 654 -2.69 13.51 27.11
N GLY A 655 -1.62 12.83 26.72
CA GLY A 655 -1.08 11.66 27.42
C GLY A 655 -1.50 10.31 26.83
N ALA A 656 -1.88 10.26 25.55
CA ALA A 656 -1.98 8.98 24.84
C ALA A 656 -0.59 8.35 24.68
N ASP A 657 -0.48 7.09 25.06
CA ASP A 657 0.77 6.35 25.05
C ASP A 657 1.08 5.75 23.67
N ALA A 658 0.03 5.46 22.90
CA ALA A 658 0.12 5.06 21.50
C ALA A 658 -1.18 5.43 20.75
N VAL A 659 -1.09 5.46 19.42
CA VAL A 659 -2.24 5.68 18.51
C VAL A 659 -2.47 4.42 17.67
N ASP A 660 -3.64 3.79 17.79
CA ASP A 660 -4.12 2.77 16.84
C ASP A 660 -4.74 3.49 15.63
N VAL A 661 -4.12 3.29 14.47
CA VAL A 661 -4.44 4.05 13.27
C VAL A 661 -5.31 3.21 12.35
N SER A 662 -6.60 3.53 12.33
CA SER A 662 -7.59 2.93 11.44
C SER A 662 -8.00 3.89 10.30
N THR A 663 -9.02 3.52 9.51
CA THR A 663 -9.65 4.40 8.51
C THR A 663 -11.14 4.12 8.33
N GLY A 664 -11.91 5.12 7.88
CA GLY A 664 -13.25 4.94 7.34
C GLY A 664 -14.33 4.54 8.34
N GLN A 665 -15.41 3.99 7.80
CA GLN A 665 -16.69 3.62 8.39
C GLN A 665 -17.49 4.80 8.98
N VAL A 666 -17.16 6.03 8.59
CA VAL A 666 -17.82 7.24 9.09
C VAL A 666 -19.13 7.51 8.37
N VAL A 667 -19.13 7.35 7.05
CA VAL A 667 -20.30 7.49 6.15
C VAL A 667 -20.50 6.22 5.33
N PRO A 668 -21.71 5.91 4.85
CA PRO A 668 -22.01 4.67 4.13
C PRO A 668 -21.55 4.65 2.66
N ASP A 669 -21.30 5.82 2.09
CA ASP A 669 -20.91 6.06 0.68
C ASP A 669 -19.38 6.25 0.52
N GLU A 670 -18.61 5.93 1.56
CA GLU A 670 -17.16 5.94 1.51
C GLU A 670 -16.60 5.01 0.41
N GLN A 671 -15.42 5.37 -0.12
CA GLN A 671 -14.75 4.62 -1.18
C GLN A 671 -13.31 4.21 -0.78
N PRO A 672 -13.13 3.24 0.13
CA PRO A 672 -11.81 2.83 0.57
C PRO A 672 -11.02 2.12 -0.52
N ASP A 673 -9.75 2.48 -0.69
CA ASP A 673 -8.86 1.78 -1.61
C ASP A 673 -8.21 0.56 -0.95
N TYR A 674 -8.98 -0.52 -0.84
CA TYR A 674 -8.58 -1.75 -0.17
C TYR A 674 -7.38 -2.43 -0.83
N GLY A 675 -6.38 -2.78 -0.01
CA GLY A 675 -5.23 -3.58 -0.43
C GLY A 675 -4.42 -4.15 0.73
N ARG A 676 -3.27 -4.77 0.41
CA ARG A 676 -2.31 -5.25 1.43
C ARG A 676 -1.80 -4.06 2.23
N SER A 677 -2.00 -4.10 3.55
CA SER A 677 -1.48 -3.08 4.49
C SER A 677 -1.92 -1.65 4.10
N TYR A 678 -3.16 -1.49 3.60
CA TYR A 678 -3.62 -0.25 2.96
C TYR A 678 -3.73 0.94 3.92
N GLN A 679 -3.85 0.69 5.22
CA GLN A 679 -3.91 1.74 6.24
C GLN A 679 -2.54 2.08 6.84
N THR A 680 -1.54 1.22 6.64
CA THR A 680 -0.19 1.42 7.17
C THR A 680 0.44 2.77 6.79
N PRO A 681 0.28 3.32 5.58
CA PRO A 681 0.82 4.66 5.26
C PRO A 681 0.42 5.74 6.25
N TYR A 682 -0.79 5.68 6.81
CA TYR A 682 -1.25 6.64 7.79
C TYR A 682 -0.55 6.43 9.14
N ALA A 683 -0.36 5.17 9.56
CA ALA A 683 0.39 4.85 10.77
C ALA A 683 1.86 5.29 10.66
N ASP A 684 2.47 4.98 9.52
CA ASP A 684 3.84 5.36 9.16
C ASP A 684 4.05 6.87 9.24
N ARG A 685 3.15 7.63 8.59
CA ARG A 685 3.20 9.10 8.59
C ARG A 685 3.01 9.69 9.99
N ILE A 686 2.07 9.18 10.79
CA ILE A 686 1.87 9.62 12.18
C ILE A 686 3.12 9.35 13.03
N ARG A 687 3.67 8.13 12.95
CA ARG A 687 4.84 7.73 13.73
C ARG A 687 6.04 8.64 13.45
N ASN A 688 6.36 8.84 12.18
CA ASN A 688 7.56 9.56 11.78
C ASN A 688 7.41 11.09 11.78
N THR A 689 6.18 11.61 11.83
CA THR A 689 5.93 13.07 11.94
C THR A 689 5.68 13.52 13.38
N VAL A 690 4.88 12.77 14.15
CA VAL A 690 4.47 13.14 15.52
C VAL A 690 5.44 12.57 16.57
N GLY A 691 6.11 11.45 16.28
CA GLY A 691 7.02 10.79 17.23
C GLY A 691 6.31 10.06 18.38
N VAL A 692 5.02 9.72 18.21
CA VAL A 692 4.25 8.89 19.14
C VAL A 692 4.27 7.42 18.69
N PRO A 693 4.31 6.43 19.60
CA PRO A 693 4.16 5.03 19.21
C PRO A 693 2.84 4.79 18.46
N VAL A 694 2.88 3.95 17.43
CA VAL A 694 1.67 3.61 16.65
C VAL A 694 1.41 2.11 16.59
N ILE A 695 0.12 1.78 16.56
CA ILE A 695 -0.38 0.44 16.25
C ILE A 695 -0.91 0.48 14.81
N ALA A 696 -0.26 -0.27 13.92
CA ALA A 696 -0.68 -0.36 12.52
C ALA A 696 -1.72 -1.47 12.33
N VAL A 697 -2.76 -1.17 11.55
CA VAL A 697 -3.82 -2.11 11.17
C VAL A 697 -4.04 -2.10 9.63
N GLY A 698 -5.10 -2.76 9.16
CA GLY A 698 -5.55 -2.62 7.77
C GLY A 698 -5.00 -3.67 6.82
N SER A 699 -5.48 -4.92 6.96
CA SER A 699 -5.11 -6.06 6.10
C SER A 699 -3.65 -6.50 6.19
N ILE A 700 -3.02 -6.31 7.35
CA ILE A 700 -1.79 -7.03 7.73
C ILE A 700 -2.14 -8.51 7.91
N SER A 701 -1.49 -9.40 7.15
CA SER A 701 -1.95 -10.79 7.02
C SER A 701 -0.86 -11.84 7.20
N SER A 702 0.42 -11.47 7.13
CA SER A 702 1.57 -12.39 7.23
C SER A 702 2.54 -11.96 8.32
N TRP A 703 3.35 -12.88 8.85
CA TRP A 703 4.41 -12.54 9.80
C TRP A 703 5.50 -11.67 9.14
N ASP A 704 5.71 -11.87 7.85
CA ASP A 704 6.64 -11.09 7.03
C ASP A 704 6.18 -9.63 6.85
N ASP A 705 4.85 -9.38 6.76
CA ASP A 705 4.31 -8.03 6.90
C ASP A 705 4.76 -7.40 8.23
N VAL A 706 4.56 -8.11 9.34
CA VAL A 706 4.85 -7.59 10.68
C VAL A 706 6.34 -7.25 10.82
N ASN A 707 7.24 -8.17 10.46
CA ASN A 707 8.68 -7.93 10.52
C ASN A 707 9.10 -6.74 9.64
N SER A 708 8.57 -6.67 8.41
CA SER A 708 8.87 -5.59 7.48
C SER A 708 8.44 -4.23 8.02
N LEU A 709 7.24 -4.13 8.60
CA LEU A 709 6.70 -2.88 9.12
C LEU A 709 7.49 -2.36 10.33
N LEU A 710 7.91 -3.27 11.21
CA LEU A 710 8.67 -2.95 12.41
C LEU A 710 10.08 -2.46 12.05
N LEU A 711 10.83 -3.22 11.24
CA LEU A 711 12.20 -2.86 10.87
C LEU A 711 12.26 -1.59 10.02
N ALA A 712 11.28 -1.38 9.12
CA ALA A 712 11.18 -0.15 8.34
C ALA A 712 10.79 1.09 9.17
N GLY A 713 10.47 0.93 10.46
CA GLY A 713 10.07 2.04 11.32
C GLY A 713 8.69 2.62 10.95
N ARG A 714 7.79 1.79 10.41
CA ARG A 714 6.42 2.19 10.04
C ARG A 714 5.38 1.91 11.12
N ALA A 715 5.73 1.08 12.10
CA ALA A 715 4.88 0.73 13.22
C ALA A 715 5.72 0.32 14.43
N ASP A 716 5.15 0.42 15.63
CA ASP A 716 5.76 -0.10 16.87
C ASP A 716 5.06 -1.39 17.32
N LEU A 717 3.77 -1.51 17.01
CA LEU A 717 2.94 -2.71 17.17
C LEU A 717 2.10 -2.94 15.91
N CYS A 718 1.80 -4.20 15.60
CA CYS A 718 0.92 -4.55 14.49
C CYS A 718 -0.31 -5.28 15.00
N ALA A 719 -1.52 -4.75 14.71
CA ALA A 719 -2.76 -5.42 15.06
C ALA A 719 -3.35 -6.20 13.88
N LEU A 720 -3.64 -7.46 14.14
CA LEU A 720 -4.24 -8.39 13.17
C LEU A 720 -5.61 -8.82 13.68
N GLY A 721 -6.61 -8.80 12.79
CA GLY A 721 -7.98 -9.20 13.09
C GLY A 721 -8.31 -10.55 12.49
N ARG A 722 -8.72 -10.55 11.22
CA ARG A 722 -9.12 -11.76 10.46
C ARG A 722 -8.11 -12.93 10.51
N PRO A 723 -6.78 -12.72 10.48
CA PRO A 723 -5.82 -13.81 10.68
C PRO A 723 -6.06 -14.57 11.99
N HIS A 724 -6.30 -13.87 13.11
CA HIS A 724 -6.62 -14.50 14.40
C HIS A 724 -8.04 -15.04 14.52
N LEU A 725 -8.97 -14.63 13.65
CA LEU A 725 -10.28 -15.30 13.52
C LEU A 725 -10.15 -16.65 12.80
N TYR A 726 -9.35 -16.69 11.73
CA TYR A 726 -9.06 -17.90 10.97
C TYR A 726 -8.23 -18.89 11.79
N ASP A 727 -7.24 -18.39 12.54
CA ASP A 727 -6.31 -19.17 13.31
C ASP A 727 -6.02 -18.51 14.67
N PRO A 728 -6.60 -18.98 15.78
CA PRO A 728 -6.34 -18.39 17.10
C PRO A 728 -4.88 -18.51 17.55
N ASN A 729 -4.13 -19.46 16.99
CA ASN A 729 -2.72 -19.72 17.30
C ASN A 729 -1.77 -19.11 16.26
N TRP A 730 -2.26 -18.18 15.42
CA TRP A 730 -1.50 -17.59 14.32
C TRP A 730 -0.10 -17.11 14.74
N THR A 731 0.03 -16.49 15.91
CA THR A 731 1.33 -15.98 16.39
C THR A 731 2.30 -17.12 16.72
N LEU A 732 1.83 -18.21 17.32
CA LEU A 732 2.63 -19.41 17.56
C LEU A 732 2.99 -20.14 16.26
N HIS A 733 2.08 -20.21 15.29
CA HIS A 733 2.38 -20.78 13.97
C HIS A 733 3.38 -19.92 13.20
N ALA A 734 3.27 -18.58 13.26
CA ALA A 734 4.27 -17.66 12.72
C ALA A 734 5.66 -17.87 13.36
N ALA A 735 5.73 -18.15 14.66
CA ALA A 735 6.98 -18.51 15.32
C ALA A 735 7.54 -19.83 14.76
N ALA A 736 6.71 -20.86 14.64
CA ALA A 736 7.12 -22.16 14.10
C ALA A 736 7.56 -22.10 12.63
N GLU A 737 6.89 -21.29 11.80
CA GLU A 737 7.26 -21.05 10.39
C GLU A 737 8.62 -20.36 10.26
N GLN A 738 8.96 -19.49 11.22
CA GLN A 738 10.25 -18.81 11.29
C GLN A 738 11.31 -19.61 12.09
N GLY A 739 10.97 -20.80 12.59
CA GLY A 739 11.87 -21.62 13.41
C GLY A 739 12.19 -21.04 14.79
N TYR A 740 11.37 -20.12 15.31
CA TYR A 740 11.58 -19.43 16.58
C TYR A 740 10.97 -20.20 17.76
N GLU A 741 11.79 -20.51 18.77
CA GLU A 741 11.39 -21.20 20.03
C GLU A 741 11.63 -20.32 21.28
N GLY A 742 11.91 -19.02 21.11
CA GLY A 742 12.28 -18.10 22.19
C GLY A 742 11.12 -17.55 23.04
N PRO A 743 11.44 -16.71 24.05
CA PRO A 743 10.48 -16.25 25.05
C PRO A 743 9.41 -15.28 24.52
N GLY A 744 9.57 -14.75 23.30
CA GLY A 744 8.58 -13.88 22.67
C GLY A 744 7.32 -14.63 22.20
N ALA A 745 7.36 -15.97 22.08
CA ALA A 745 6.22 -16.78 21.65
C ALA A 745 6.21 -18.16 22.35
N PRO A 746 6.09 -18.21 23.68
CA PRO A 746 6.19 -19.45 24.41
C PRO A 746 4.96 -20.32 24.19
N TRP A 747 5.17 -21.54 23.71
CA TRP A 747 4.09 -22.52 23.60
C TRP A 747 3.60 -22.96 24.98
N PRO A 748 2.28 -22.91 25.27
CA PRO A 748 1.73 -23.50 26.48
C PRO A 748 2.19 -24.95 26.64
N GLN A 749 2.50 -25.39 27.88
CA GLN A 749 3.03 -26.74 28.11
C GLN A 749 2.18 -27.85 27.47
N PRO A 750 0.83 -27.83 27.57
CA PRO A 750 -0.01 -28.84 26.91
C PRO A 750 0.04 -28.81 25.38
N TYR A 751 0.45 -27.69 24.77
CA TYR A 751 0.48 -27.50 23.30
C TYR A 751 1.84 -27.82 22.69
N ARG A 752 2.88 -28.07 23.50
CA ARG A 752 4.26 -28.30 23.01
C ARG A 752 4.37 -29.40 21.94
N ALA A 753 3.56 -30.45 22.01
CA ALA A 753 3.57 -31.50 20.99
C ALA A 753 3.13 -31.00 19.58
N GLY A 754 2.43 -29.87 19.52
CA GLY A 754 2.02 -29.18 18.29
C GLY A 754 2.93 -28.03 17.88
N SER A 755 4.09 -27.83 18.51
CA SER A 755 4.97 -26.68 18.25
C SER A 755 5.67 -26.68 16.89
N ARG A 756 5.37 -27.67 16.06
CA ARG A 756 5.92 -27.85 14.71
C ARG A 756 4.78 -28.21 13.77
N ARG A 757 4.89 -27.77 12.52
CA ARG A 757 3.91 -28.09 11.48
C ARG A 757 3.80 -29.62 11.36
N PRO A 758 2.60 -30.21 11.50
CA PRO A 758 2.42 -31.64 11.31
C PRO A 758 2.86 -32.05 9.90
N PRO A 759 3.51 -33.22 9.74
CA PRO A 759 3.89 -33.71 8.42
C PRO A 759 2.65 -33.93 7.56
N THR A 760 2.53 -33.18 6.46
CA THR A 760 1.52 -33.42 5.43
C THR A 760 2.12 -34.30 4.33
N GLY A 761 1.29 -35.07 3.61
CA GLY A 761 1.76 -35.91 2.51
C GLY A 761 2.53 -35.09 1.47
N ARG A 762 3.78 -35.50 1.17
CA ARG A 762 4.75 -34.98 0.17
C ARG A 762 4.40 -33.62 -0.46
N THR A 763 4.89 -32.55 0.15
CA THR A 763 4.98 -31.20 -0.48
C THR A 763 6.41 -30.74 -0.73
N ASP A 764 7.42 -31.44 -0.22
CA ASP A 764 8.80 -31.03 -0.41
C ASP A 764 9.33 -31.65 -1.70
N ALA A 765 9.54 -30.81 -2.72
CA ALA A 765 10.50 -31.12 -3.77
C ALA A 765 11.81 -31.58 -3.10
N PRO A 766 12.49 -32.63 -3.60
CA PRO A 766 13.69 -33.14 -2.96
C PRO A 766 14.70 -32.00 -2.77
N LYS A 767 15.07 -31.71 -1.51
CA LYS A 767 16.11 -30.72 -1.20
C LYS A 767 17.33 -31.02 -2.09
N PRO A 768 17.90 -30.03 -2.81
CA PRO A 768 19.07 -30.25 -3.63
C PRO A 768 20.20 -30.76 -2.73
N ARG A 769 20.51 -32.05 -2.85
CA ARG A 769 21.57 -32.74 -2.06
C ARG A 769 22.93 -32.68 -2.74
N LEU A 770 23.00 -32.12 -3.94
CA LEU A 770 24.21 -32.01 -4.75
C LEU A 770 24.21 -30.62 -5.39
N ALA A 771 25.19 -29.79 -5.03
CA ALA A 771 25.64 -28.75 -5.94
C ALA A 771 26.49 -29.48 -7.00
N LEU A 772 25.93 -29.61 -8.20
CA LEU A 772 26.67 -30.05 -9.39
C LEU A 772 27.25 -28.82 -10.09
#